data_AF-A0A9Q0MW73-F1
#
_entry.id   AF-A0A9Q0MW73-F1
#
_cell.length_a   1.000
_cell.length_b   1.000
_cell.length_c   1.000
_cell.angle_alpha   90.00
_cell.angle_beta   90.00
_cell.angle_gamma   90.00
#
_symmetry.space_group_name_H-M   'P 1'
#
loop_
_entity.id
_entity.type
_entity.pdbx_description
1 polymer ?
#
loop_
_entity_poly.entity_id
_entity_poly.type
_entity_poly.pdbx_seq_one_letter_code
_entity_poly.pdbx_strand_id
1 'polypeptide(L)'
;MKFAEHLSAHITPEWRKQYINYEEMKAMLYVAVEEAPSVDSVEEEVLKRHFANFDETFFHYCEQELKKINTFYSEKMAEATRKYAALSTELKEAVEASQKSTKKSVQKAGIPTRKAQELKLAFSEFYLSLILLQNYQNLNHTGFRKILKKHDKLLRVEYGAKWRKEHVETSHFFINKDIDRVINETETAVTNELEGGDRQRAMKRLRVPPLGEQQSPWTTFKVGLFSGSFIVLFIAVVLAAIFHEISADNLKVAFRLYRGPLLIIEFIFLIGINVYGWRSSGVNHVLIFELDPRNHLSEQHLMELSAIFGVIWTLSILSFLFSSSLSIPPYVNPLALTVLMFLFLLNPLKLFRHDARFWLLRISWRMIAAPFFHVGFADFWLADQLNSLATALLDFQFLICFYITNGDWLNANDPSQCMENDFIIRPIVNCLPAWFRFAQCLRRYRDSREMFPHLVNAGKYSTTFLVVIFATLRNVYKSDYPNTFDNPYTILWILSSFISSCYAYTWDIKMDWGLFDKNANENRFLREEIVYSSTDFVLRFIWVLAFFLTEYKFISGDLMTSIVAPLEVFRRFVWNFFRLENEHLNNCGKFRAVRDISIAPIDSSDQSLILRMMDEEDGVVNRYNNKENRPKPRKHKDPERKQLIPIQSSLQDLTIDMTDTKRL
;
A
#
# COMPACT_ATOMS: atom_id res chain seq x y z
N MET A 1 -26.77 -3.63 -6.98
CA MET A 1 -25.36 -3.48 -7.39
C MET A 1 -25.20 -3.97 -8.82
N LYS A 2 -24.49 -3.23 -9.69
CA LYS A 2 -24.22 -3.69 -11.07
C LYS A 2 -23.17 -4.80 -10.98
N PHE A 3 -23.35 -5.91 -11.70
CA PHE A 3 -22.47 -7.08 -11.55
C PHE A 3 -21.00 -6.78 -11.87
N ALA A 4 -20.72 -5.81 -12.75
CA ALA A 4 -19.34 -5.40 -13.04
C ALA A 4 -18.64 -4.78 -11.82
N GLU A 5 -19.34 -3.96 -11.04
CA GLU A 5 -18.83 -3.39 -9.79
C GLU A 5 -18.54 -4.51 -8.78
N HIS A 6 -19.48 -5.47 -8.67
CA HIS A 6 -19.30 -6.65 -7.81
C HIS A 6 -18.13 -7.52 -8.26
N LEU A 7 -17.99 -7.81 -9.56
CA LEU A 7 -16.86 -8.59 -10.07
C LEU A 7 -15.54 -7.87 -9.78
N SER A 8 -15.44 -6.58 -10.10
CA SER A 8 -14.24 -5.78 -9.85
C SER A 8 -13.83 -5.77 -8.37
N ALA A 9 -14.79 -5.65 -7.46
CA ALA A 9 -14.55 -5.64 -6.02
C ALA A 9 -14.12 -6.99 -5.44
N HIS A 10 -14.52 -8.11 -6.06
CA HIS A 10 -14.29 -9.47 -5.53
C HIS A 10 -13.20 -10.25 -6.28
N ILE A 11 -12.55 -9.62 -7.26
CA ILE A 11 -11.41 -10.20 -7.96
C ILE A 11 -10.22 -10.28 -7.00
N THR A 12 -9.57 -11.44 -6.98
CA THR A 12 -8.25 -11.57 -6.38
C THR A 12 -7.25 -10.75 -7.22
N PRO A 13 -6.62 -9.68 -6.68
CA PRO A 13 -5.80 -8.76 -7.47
C PRO A 13 -4.71 -9.46 -8.29
N GLU A 14 -4.08 -10.48 -7.71
CA GLU A 14 -3.02 -11.27 -8.33
C GLU A 14 -3.52 -12.09 -9.53
N TRP A 15 -4.82 -12.38 -9.59
CA TRP A 15 -5.44 -13.19 -10.64
C TRP A 15 -6.30 -12.35 -11.59
N ARG A 16 -6.28 -11.01 -11.48
CA ARG A 16 -7.15 -10.09 -12.24
C ARG A 16 -7.23 -10.42 -13.73
N LYS A 17 -6.08 -10.66 -14.38
CA LYS A 17 -6.00 -11.00 -15.81
C LYS A 17 -6.62 -12.35 -16.17
N GLN A 18 -6.76 -13.24 -15.20
CA GLN A 18 -7.28 -14.59 -15.37
C GLN A 18 -8.81 -14.65 -15.22
N TYR A 19 -9.46 -13.62 -14.70
CA TYR A 19 -10.92 -13.56 -14.68
C TYR A 19 -11.48 -13.23 -16.07
N ILE A 20 -12.76 -13.53 -16.26
CA ILE A 20 -13.53 -13.14 -17.44
C ILE A 20 -13.47 -11.64 -17.65
N ASN A 21 -13.12 -11.19 -18.87
CA ASN A 21 -13.11 -9.78 -19.23
C ASN A 21 -14.52 -9.24 -19.48
N TYR A 22 -15.31 -9.16 -18.41
CA TYR A 22 -16.73 -8.86 -18.48
C TYR A 22 -17.05 -7.48 -19.09
N GLU A 23 -16.22 -6.47 -18.84
CA GLU A 23 -16.43 -5.13 -19.39
C GLU A 23 -16.12 -5.06 -20.89
N GLU A 24 -15.06 -5.71 -21.36
CA GLU A 24 -14.76 -5.77 -22.80
C GLU A 24 -15.85 -6.52 -23.56
N MET A 25 -16.27 -7.70 -23.09
CA MET A 25 -17.36 -8.45 -23.71
C MET A 25 -18.69 -7.68 -23.70
N LYS A 26 -18.91 -6.86 -22.67
CA LYS A 26 -20.09 -5.99 -22.57
C LYS A 26 -20.00 -4.83 -23.56
N ALA A 27 -18.81 -4.25 -23.77
CA ALA A 27 -18.58 -3.24 -24.79
C ALA A 27 -18.81 -3.79 -26.19
N MET A 28 -18.30 -5.00 -26.51
CA MET A 28 -18.55 -5.69 -27.78
C MET A 28 -20.06 -5.79 -28.08
N LEU A 29 -20.86 -6.17 -27.09
CA LEU A 29 -22.32 -6.26 -27.23
C LEU A 29 -23.00 -4.91 -27.49
N TYR A 30 -22.51 -3.82 -26.90
CA TYR A 30 -23.08 -2.50 -27.15
C TYR A 30 -22.70 -1.98 -28.53
N VAL A 31 -21.43 -2.13 -28.94
CA VAL A 31 -20.95 -1.75 -30.27
C VAL A 31 -21.75 -2.49 -31.35
N ALA A 32 -22.00 -3.78 -31.19
CA ALA A 32 -22.77 -4.56 -32.17
C ALA A 32 -24.21 -4.06 -32.36
N VAL A 33 -24.83 -3.53 -31.30
CA VAL A 33 -26.19 -2.97 -31.32
C VAL A 33 -26.17 -1.54 -31.85
N GLU A 34 -25.15 -0.74 -31.54
CA GLU A 34 -25.00 0.63 -32.02
C GLU A 34 -24.66 0.71 -33.51
N GLU A 35 -23.83 -0.22 -34.01
CA GLU A 35 -23.46 -0.33 -35.42
C GLU A 35 -24.49 -1.12 -36.25
N ALA A 36 -25.56 -1.61 -35.62
CA ALA A 36 -26.60 -2.35 -36.32
C ALA A 36 -27.28 -1.45 -37.36
N PRO A 37 -27.39 -1.89 -38.63
CA PRO A 37 -28.10 -1.14 -39.65
C PRO A 37 -29.55 -0.90 -39.23
N SER A 38 -30.10 0.30 -39.52
CA SER A 38 -31.50 0.58 -39.17
C SER A 38 -32.43 -0.37 -39.92
N VAL A 39 -33.38 -0.96 -39.19
CA VAL A 39 -34.35 -1.93 -39.70
C VAL A 39 -35.18 -1.35 -40.86
N ASP A 40 -35.37 -0.03 -40.88
CA ASP A 40 -36.12 0.67 -41.94
C ASP A 40 -35.27 0.98 -43.19
N SER A 41 -33.94 0.78 -43.12
CA SER A 41 -32.99 1.21 -44.15
C SER A 41 -32.33 0.08 -44.93
N VAL A 42 -32.43 -1.18 -44.47
CA VAL A 42 -31.74 -2.32 -45.09
C VAL A 42 -32.62 -3.57 -45.10
N GLU A 43 -32.43 -4.42 -46.12
CA GLU A 43 -33.06 -5.73 -46.22
C GLU A 43 -32.75 -6.61 -45.00
N GLU A 44 -33.73 -7.43 -44.60
CA GLU A 44 -33.66 -8.30 -43.42
C GLU A 44 -32.46 -9.28 -43.46
N GLU A 45 -32.02 -9.70 -44.66
CA GLU A 45 -30.85 -10.56 -44.83
C GLU A 45 -29.54 -9.89 -44.38
N VAL A 46 -29.40 -8.58 -44.59
CA VAL A 46 -28.19 -7.85 -44.20
C VAL A 46 -28.13 -7.72 -42.68
N LEU A 47 -29.27 -7.48 -42.03
CA LEU A 47 -29.35 -7.42 -40.57
C LEU A 47 -29.02 -8.80 -39.94
N LYS A 48 -29.55 -9.89 -40.52
CA LYS A 48 -29.20 -11.25 -40.09
C LYS A 48 -27.72 -11.55 -40.26
N ARG A 49 -27.11 -11.13 -41.38
CA ARG A 49 -25.69 -11.31 -41.64
C ARG A 49 -24.80 -10.52 -40.67
N HIS A 50 -25.18 -9.29 -40.33
CA HIS A 50 -24.49 -8.47 -39.33
C HIS A 50 -24.41 -9.18 -37.98
N PHE A 51 -25.55 -9.62 -37.45
CA PHE A 51 -25.58 -10.31 -36.16
C PHE A 51 -24.95 -11.71 -36.21
N ALA A 52 -25.03 -12.42 -37.34
CA ALA A 52 -24.33 -13.71 -37.50
C ALA A 52 -22.80 -13.55 -37.46
N ASN A 53 -22.26 -12.52 -38.13
CA ASN A 53 -20.83 -12.22 -38.08
C ASN A 53 -20.39 -11.80 -36.67
N PHE A 54 -21.23 -11.01 -35.98
CA PHE A 54 -20.99 -10.65 -34.59
C PHE A 54 -20.98 -11.88 -33.68
N ASP A 55 -21.97 -12.77 -33.81
CA ASP A 55 -22.08 -13.99 -33.01
C ASP A 55 -20.82 -14.87 -33.16
N GLU A 56 -20.31 -15.03 -34.38
CA GLU A 56 -19.07 -15.78 -34.63
C GLU A 56 -17.88 -15.16 -33.86
N THR A 57 -17.73 -13.84 -33.94
CA THR A 57 -16.67 -13.11 -33.25
C THR A 57 -16.82 -13.18 -31.73
N PHE A 58 -18.04 -13.02 -31.23
CA PHE A 58 -18.36 -13.01 -29.81
C PHE A 58 -18.16 -14.39 -29.18
N PHE A 59 -18.63 -15.46 -29.82
CA PHE A 59 -18.45 -16.82 -29.33
C PHE A 59 -17.01 -17.31 -29.45
N HIS A 60 -16.26 -16.86 -30.46
CA HIS A 60 -14.81 -17.09 -30.52
C HIS A 60 -14.09 -16.46 -29.33
N TYR A 61 -14.43 -15.21 -28.98
CA TYR A 61 -13.89 -14.55 -27.79
C TYR A 61 -14.31 -15.27 -26.50
N CYS A 62 -15.56 -15.74 -26.39
CA CYS A 62 -16.02 -16.55 -25.27
C CYS A 62 -15.20 -17.84 -25.10
N GLU A 63 -14.83 -18.49 -26.20
CA GLU A 63 -14.01 -19.70 -26.19
C GLU A 63 -12.58 -19.42 -25.71
N GLN A 64 -11.98 -18.32 -26.16
CA GLN A 64 -10.67 -17.87 -25.67
C GLN A 64 -10.68 -17.60 -24.17
N GLU A 65 -11.68 -16.86 -23.68
CA GLU A 65 -11.84 -16.57 -22.25
C GLU A 65 -12.09 -17.85 -21.44
N LEU A 66 -12.90 -18.77 -21.95
CA LEU A 66 -13.19 -20.05 -21.30
C LEU A 66 -11.94 -20.93 -21.22
N LYS A 67 -11.12 -20.95 -22.28
CA LYS A 67 -9.84 -21.67 -22.31
C LYS A 67 -8.85 -21.10 -21.30
N LYS A 68 -8.74 -19.77 -21.23
CA LYS A 68 -7.92 -19.07 -20.22
C LYS A 68 -8.32 -19.48 -18.80
N ILE A 69 -9.61 -19.39 -18.49
CA ILE A 69 -10.16 -19.70 -17.16
C ILE A 69 -9.95 -21.17 -16.80
N ASN A 70 -10.21 -22.10 -17.74
CA ASN A 70 -10.01 -23.53 -17.50
C ASN A 70 -8.53 -23.88 -17.27
N THR A 71 -7.63 -23.29 -18.05
CA THR A 71 -6.19 -23.53 -17.92
C THR A 71 -5.69 -23.09 -16.55
N PHE A 72 -6.02 -21.85 -16.16
CA PHE A 72 -5.63 -21.30 -14.87
C PHE A 72 -6.22 -22.09 -13.69
N TYR A 73 -7.51 -22.41 -13.74
CA TYR A 73 -8.16 -23.20 -12.68
C TYR A 73 -7.51 -24.57 -12.53
N SER A 74 -7.25 -25.27 -13.63
CA SER A 74 -6.67 -26.62 -13.61
C SER A 74 -5.25 -26.62 -13.05
N GLU A 75 -4.44 -25.62 -13.42
CA GLU A 75 -3.10 -25.44 -12.87
C GLU A 75 -3.15 -25.18 -11.35
N LYS A 76 -4.04 -24.28 -10.91
CA LYS A 76 -4.22 -23.95 -9.49
C LYS A 76 -4.76 -25.12 -8.68
N MET A 77 -5.67 -25.91 -9.25
CA MET A 77 -6.19 -27.10 -8.58
C MET A 77 -5.12 -28.19 -8.42
N ALA A 78 -4.27 -28.38 -9.44
CA ALA A 78 -3.12 -29.29 -9.37
C ALA A 78 -2.06 -28.80 -8.36
N GLU A 79 -1.79 -27.49 -8.31
CA GLU A 79 -0.94 -26.87 -7.28
C GLU A 79 -1.52 -27.11 -5.87
N ALA A 80 -2.82 -26.86 -5.69
CA ALA A 80 -3.50 -27.03 -4.42
C ALA A 80 -3.43 -28.49 -3.92
N THR A 81 -3.67 -29.45 -4.82
CA THR A 81 -3.60 -30.88 -4.51
C THR A 81 -2.20 -31.31 -4.10
N ARG A 82 -1.15 -30.82 -4.79
CA ARG A 82 0.26 -31.08 -4.43
C ARG A 82 0.62 -30.46 -3.08
N LYS A 83 0.21 -29.21 -2.83
CA LYS A 83 0.41 -28.53 -1.55
C LYS A 83 -0.26 -29.26 -0.40
N TYR A 84 -1.51 -29.68 -0.58
CA TYR A 84 -2.22 -30.46 0.42
C TYR A 84 -1.49 -31.77 0.75
N ALA A 85 -1.06 -32.52 -0.28
CA ALA A 85 -0.32 -33.76 -0.07
C ALA A 85 0.99 -33.54 0.72
N ALA A 86 1.74 -32.48 0.42
CA ALA A 86 2.95 -32.13 1.14
C ALA A 86 2.66 -31.75 2.60
N LEU A 87 1.69 -30.85 2.84
CA LEU A 87 1.31 -30.42 4.20
C LEU A 87 0.73 -31.56 5.04
N SER A 88 -0.06 -32.44 4.42
CA SER A 88 -0.62 -33.63 5.07
C SER A 88 0.49 -34.60 5.46
N THR A 89 1.51 -34.79 4.61
CA THR A 89 2.68 -35.63 4.91
C THR A 89 3.48 -35.05 6.08
N GLU A 90 3.78 -33.75 6.03
CA GLU A 90 4.52 -33.06 7.10
C GLU A 90 3.76 -33.08 8.44
N LEU A 91 2.43 -32.94 8.41
CA LEU A 91 1.58 -33.08 9.59
C LEU A 91 1.63 -34.50 10.16
N LYS A 92 1.52 -35.52 9.31
CA LYS A 92 1.62 -36.93 9.73
C LYS A 92 2.97 -37.24 10.36
N GLU A 93 4.07 -36.81 9.75
CA GLU A 93 5.42 -36.98 10.29
C GLU A 93 5.56 -36.30 11.67
N ALA A 94 5.01 -35.10 11.83
CA ALA A 94 5.01 -34.38 13.10
C ALA A 94 4.19 -35.09 14.19
N VAL A 95 3.03 -35.64 13.83
CA VAL A 95 2.17 -36.44 14.74
C VAL A 95 2.87 -37.74 15.13
N GLU A 96 3.44 -38.47 14.18
CA GLU A 96 4.17 -39.72 14.45
C GLU A 96 5.41 -39.50 15.33
N ALA A 97 6.18 -38.44 15.06
CA ALA A 97 7.33 -38.06 15.89
C ALA A 97 6.90 -37.76 17.33
N SER A 98 5.75 -37.09 17.49
CA SER A 98 5.14 -36.84 18.80
C SER A 98 4.81 -38.14 19.52
N GLN A 99 4.09 -39.06 18.85
CA GLN A 99 3.68 -40.35 19.41
C GLN A 99 4.87 -41.26 19.80
N LYS A 100 5.95 -41.26 19.01
CA LYS A 100 7.19 -41.99 19.32
C LYS A 100 7.89 -41.43 20.57
N SER A 101 7.79 -40.12 20.82
CA SER A 101 8.33 -39.49 22.04
C SER A 101 7.51 -39.83 23.30
N THR A 102 6.18 -39.98 23.16
CA THR A 102 5.26 -40.30 24.27
C THR A 102 5.49 -41.70 24.83
N LYS A 103 5.98 -42.65 24.02
CA LYS A 103 6.36 -43.99 24.53
C LYS A 103 7.55 -43.98 25.50
N LYS A 104 8.29 -42.86 25.60
CA LYS A 104 9.44 -42.71 26.52
C LYS A 104 9.19 -41.78 27.71
N SER A 105 8.04 -41.09 27.80
CA SER A 105 7.75 -40.16 28.92
C SER A 105 6.27 -40.17 29.32
N VAL A 106 6.00 -40.05 30.62
CA VAL A 106 4.66 -40.17 31.25
C VAL A 106 3.78 -38.93 31.02
N GLN A 107 4.27 -37.89 30.33
CA GLN A 107 3.50 -36.69 30.01
C GLN A 107 3.01 -36.72 28.56
N LYS A 108 1.77 -36.24 28.35
CA LYS A 108 1.11 -36.09 27.04
C LYS A 108 1.92 -35.15 26.14
N ALA A 109 2.87 -35.69 25.39
CA ALA A 109 3.63 -34.92 24.41
C ALA A 109 2.75 -34.68 23.17
N GLY A 110 2.25 -33.46 23.03
CA GLY A 110 1.70 -32.94 21.78
C GLY A 110 2.82 -32.52 20.83
N ILE A 111 2.46 -32.21 19.57
CA ILE A 111 3.40 -31.69 18.56
C ILE A 111 4.19 -30.53 19.17
N PRO A 112 5.53 -30.49 19.00
CA PRO A 112 6.36 -29.40 19.53
C PRO A 112 5.78 -28.03 19.17
N THR A 113 5.66 -27.13 20.16
CA THR A 113 4.88 -25.88 20.03
C THR A 113 5.28 -25.04 18.81
N ARG A 114 6.58 -24.96 18.51
CA ARG A 114 7.09 -24.25 17.34
C ARG A 114 6.66 -24.90 16.01
N LYS A 115 6.78 -26.23 15.90
CA LYS A 115 6.37 -26.97 14.70
C LYS A 115 4.86 -26.92 14.50
N ALA A 116 4.09 -27.00 15.60
CA ALA A 116 2.65 -26.84 15.57
C ALA A 116 2.24 -25.43 15.11
N GLN A 117 2.96 -24.38 15.51
CA GLN A 117 2.71 -23.02 15.03
C GLN A 117 3.04 -22.85 13.53
N GLU A 118 4.16 -23.41 13.07
CA GLU A 118 4.55 -23.40 11.64
C GLU A 118 3.49 -24.12 10.77
N LEU A 119 3.07 -25.33 11.17
CA LEU A 119 2.01 -26.07 10.48
C LEU A 119 0.68 -25.32 10.51
N LYS A 120 0.29 -24.76 11.65
CA LYS A 120 -0.95 -23.96 11.76
C LYS A 120 -0.95 -22.74 10.84
N LEU A 121 0.20 -22.10 10.65
CA LEU A 121 0.34 -20.99 9.71
C LEU A 121 0.21 -21.50 8.27
N ALA A 122 0.96 -22.53 7.89
CA ALA A 122 0.97 -23.09 6.55
C ALA A 122 -0.42 -23.62 6.12
N PHE A 123 -1.15 -24.30 7.00
CA PHE A 123 -2.52 -24.73 6.75
C PHE A 123 -3.50 -23.55 6.62
N SER A 124 -3.28 -22.46 7.35
CA SER A 124 -4.11 -21.26 7.21
C SER A 124 -3.89 -20.55 5.87
N GLU A 125 -2.65 -20.40 5.43
CA GLU A 125 -2.31 -19.84 4.12
C GLU A 125 -2.86 -20.72 2.99
N PHE A 126 -2.71 -22.04 3.14
CA PHE A 126 -3.24 -23.01 2.20
C PHE A 126 -4.77 -22.93 2.10
N TYR A 127 -5.47 -22.91 3.23
CA TYR A 127 -6.93 -22.81 3.26
C TYR A 127 -7.44 -21.52 2.58
N LEU A 128 -6.78 -20.38 2.83
CA LEU A 128 -7.10 -19.13 2.13
C LEU A 128 -6.97 -19.30 0.60
N SER A 129 -5.92 -19.94 0.12
CA SER A 129 -5.74 -20.19 -1.32
C SER A 129 -6.86 -21.02 -1.94
N LEU A 130 -7.43 -21.98 -1.19
CA LEU A 130 -8.56 -22.79 -1.64
C LEU A 130 -9.85 -21.98 -1.73
N ILE A 131 -10.15 -21.17 -0.71
CA ILE A 131 -11.34 -20.30 -0.69
C ILE A 131 -11.28 -19.30 -1.85
N LEU A 132 -10.11 -18.76 -2.16
CA LEU A 132 -9.92 -17.86 -3.29
C LEU A 132 -10.16 -18.58 -4.63
N LEU A 133 -9.66 -19.81 -4.78
CA LEU A 133 -9.88 -20.61 -5.98
C LEU A 133 -11.37 -20.98 -6.16
N GLN A 134 -12.07 -21.28 -5.07
CA GLN A 134 -13.53 -21.49 -5.06
C GLN A 134 -14.28 -20.21 -5.46
N ASN A 135 -13.88 -19.05 -4.95
CA ASN A 135 -14.45 -17.76 -5.34
C ASN A 135 -14.18 -17.44 -6.82
N TYR A 136 -12.98 -17.75 -7.32
CA TYR A 136 -12.62 -17.61 -8.72
C TYR A 136 -13.54 -18.46 -9.62
N GLN A 137 -13.78 -19.72 -9.28
CA GLN A 137 -14.73 -20.61 -9.97
C GLN A 137 -16.14 -19.99 -10.01
N ASN A 138 -16.66 -19.56 -8.86
CA ASN A 138 -18.01 -19.02 -8.72
C ASN A 138 -18.23 -17.70 -9.47
N LEU A 139 -17.26 -16.78 -9.38
CA LEU A 139 -17.32 -15.48 -10.05
C LEU A 139 -17.26 -15.61 -11.57
N ASN A 140 -16.35 -16.44 -12.10
CA ASN A 140 -16.24 -16.66 -13.54
C ASN A 140 -17.47 -17.35 -14.11
N HIS A 141 -18.00 -18.38 -13.44
CA HIS A 141 -19.26 -19.02 -13.84
C HIS A 141 -20.42 -18.00 -13.84
N THR A 142 -20.51 -17.17 -12.81
CA THR A 142 -21.53 -16.12 -12.73
C THR A 142 -21.36 -15.07 -13.83
N GLY A 143 -20.11 -14.74 -14.17
CA GLY A 143 -19.76 -13.83 -15.26
C GLY A 143 -20.23 -14.33 -16.61
N PHE A 144 -19.87 -15.56 -16.99
CA PHE A 144 -20.36 -16.20 -18.21
C PHE A 144 -21.89 -16.26 -18.25
N ARG A 145 -22.54 -16.70 -17.16
CA ARG A 145 -24.00 -16.75 -17.09
C ARG A 145 -24.64 -15.39 -17.34
N LYS A 146 -24.06 -14.31 -16.80
CA LYS A 146 -24.61 -12.95 -16.95
C LYS A 146 -24.31 -12.33 -18.31
N ILE A 147 -23.12 -12.55 -18.88
CA ILE A 147 -22.77 -11.96 -20.18
C ILE A 147 -23.53 -12.66 -21.31
N LEU A 148 -23.65 -13.99 -21.27
CA LEU A 148 -24.43 -14.76 -22.23
C LEU A 148 -25.93 -14.46 -22.12
N LYS A 149 -26.45 -14.23 -20.90
CA LYS A 149 -27.82 -13.74 -20.72
C LYS A 149 -28.01 -12.31 -21.26
N LYS A 150 -26.97 -11.47 -21.20
CA LYS A 150 -27.02 -10.11 -21.74
C LYS A 150 -27.04 -10.14 -23.27
N HIS A 151 -26.22 -10.99 -23.89
CA HIS A 151 -26.26 -11.29 -25.32
C HIS A 151 -27.68 -11.65 -25.78
N ASP A 152 -28.27 -12.69 -25.18
CA ASP A 152 -29.62 -13.15 -25.53
C ASP A 152 -30.69 -12.06 -25.36
N LYS A 153 -30.56 -11.24 -24.32
CA LYS A 153 -31.49 -10.13 -24.07
C LYS A 153 -31.36 -9.00 -25.10
N LEU A 154 -30.14 -8.64 -25.50
CA LEU A 154 -29.89 -7.53 -26.42
C LEU A 154 -30.24 -7.91 -27.86
N LEU A 155 -29.85 -9.10 -28.27
CA LEU A 155 -30.05 -9.59 -29.65
C LEU A 155 -31.39 -10.33 -29.82
N ARG A 156 -32.13 -10.58 -28.73
CA ARG A 156 -33.41 -11.31 -28.72
C ARG A 156 -33.32 -12.73 -29.30
N VAL A 157 -32.24 -13.43 -28.95
CA VAL A 157 -31.94 -14.81 -29.38
C VAL A 157 -31.72 -15.72 -28.16
N GLU A 158 -31.53 -17.03 -28.38
CA GLU A 158 -31.26 -18.02 -27.32
C GLU A 158 -29.87 -18.70 -27.46
N TYR A 159 -29.02 -18.23 -28.36
CA TYR A 159 -27.72 -18.85 -28.64
C TYR A 159 -26.76 -18.79 -27.45
N GLY A 160 -26.77 -17.73 -26.66
CA GLY A 160 -25.93 -17.60 -25.46
C GLY A 160 -26.31 -18.61 -24.38
N ALA A 161 -27.60 -18.84 -24.15
CA ALA A 161 -28.07 -19.88 -23.24
C ALA A 161 -27.67 -21.29 -23.69
N LYS A 162 -27.76 -21.57 -25.00
CA LYS A 162 -27.31 -22.84 -25.59
C LYS A 162 -25.79 -23.01 -25.42
N TRP A 163 -25.01 -22.00 -25.78
CA TRP A 163 -23.55 -22.02 -25.66
C TRP A 163 -23.09 -22.23 -24.21
N ARG A 164 -23.75 -21.56 -23.24
CA ARG A 164 -23.47 -21.76 -21.80
C ARG A 164 -23.59 -23.23 -21.39
N LYS A 165 -24.68 -23.88 -21.81
CA LYS A 165 -24.98 -25.27 -21.45
C LYS A 165 -23.99 -26.24 -22.10
N GLU A 166 -23.62 -25.98 -23.35
CA GLU A 166 -22.75 -26.85 -24.14
C GLU A 166 -21.26 -26.70 -23.79
N HIS A 167 -20.82 -25.52 -23.37
CA HIS A 167 -19.39 -25.23 -23.16
C HIS A 167 -19.04 -24.87 -21.71
N VAL A 168 -19.82 -24.03 -21.03
CA VAL A 168 -19.48 -23.54 -19.67
C VAL A 168 -19.86 -24.58 -18.61
N GLU A 169 -21.09 -25.09 -18.66
CA GLU A 169 -21.61 -26.06 -17.67
C GLU A 169 -20.99 -27.45 -17.84
N THR A 170 -20.35 -27.72 -18.98
CA THR A 170 -19.59 -28.95 -19.28
C THR A 170 -18.09 -28.81 -19.05
N SER A 171 -17.61 -27.60 -18.77
CA SER A 171 -16.18 -27.33 -18.63
C SER A 171 -15.59 -27.86 -17.32
N HIS A 172 -14.30 -28.18 -17.36
CA HIS A 172 -13.57 -28.73 -16.22
C HIS A 172 -13.61 -27.79 -15.00
N PHE A 173 -13.44 -26.48 -15.21
CA PHE A 173 -13.44 -25.53 -14.09
C PHE A 173 -14.78 -25.49 -13.35
N PHE A 174 -15.89 -25.92 -13.96
CA PHE A 174 -17.21 -25.94 -13.31
C PHE A 174 -17.58 -27.31 -12.75
N ILE A 175 -17.35 -28.39 -13.51
CA ILE A 175 -17.68 -29.75 -13.08
C ILE A 175 -16.81 -30.21 -11.91
N ASN A 176 -15.54 -29.78 -11.87
CA ASN A 176 -14.61 -30.23 -10.85
C ASN A 176 -15.06 -29.76 -9.45
N LYS A 177 -15.36 -30.73 -8.59
CA LYS A 177 -15.74 -30.57 -7.18
C LYS A 177 -14.62 -30.93 -6.21
N ASP A 178 -13.42 -31.18 -6.71
CA ASP A 178 -12.26 -31.51 -5.87
C ASP A 178 -11.90 -30.36 -4.94
N ILE A 179 -12.17 -29.10 -5.33
CA ILE A 179 -11.92 -27.95 -4.47
C ILE A 179 -12.69 -28.04 -3.15
N ASP A 180 -13.98 -28.43 -3.20
CA ASP A 180 -14.84 -28.58 -2.02
C ASP A 180 -14.33 -29.74 -1.14
N ARG A 181 -13.87 -30.83 -1.78
CA ARG A 181 -13.25 -31.96 -1.07
C ARG A 181 -11.98 -31.54 -0.33
N VAL A 182 -11.04 -30.86 -1.00
CA VAL A 182 -9.76 -30.45 -0.40
C VAL A 182 -9.98 -29.44 0.72
N ILE A 183 -10.96 -28.54 0.59
CA ILE A 183 -11.38 -27.63 1.67
C ILE A 183 -11.80 -28.44 2.91
N ASN A 184 -12.73 -29.38 2.75
CA ASN A 184 -13.23 -30.20 3.86
C ASN A 184 -12.13 -31.06 4.50
N GLU A 185 -11.26 -31.66 3.70
CA GLU A 185 -10.12 -32.43 4.19
C GLU A 185 -9.15 -31.55 5.00
N THR A 186 -8.91 -30.32 4.54
CA THR A 186 -8.07 -29.33 5.24
C THR A 186 -8.69 -28.90 6.57
N GLU A 187 -9.99 -28.60 6.61
CA GLU A 187 -10.69 -28.27 7.87
C GLU A 187 -10.61 -29.40 8.88
N THR A 188 -10.80 -30.63 8.39
CA THR A 188 -10.77 -31.84 9.22
C THR A 188 -9.38 -32.07 9.80
N ALA A 189 -8.33 -31.94 8.98
CA ALA A 189 -6.95 -32.10 9.42
C ALA A 189 -6.57 -31.08 10.50
N VAL A 190 -6.93 -29.80 10.32
CA VAL A 190 -6.62 -28.75 11.28
C VAL A 190 -7.44 -28.91 12.57
N THR A 191 -8.72 -29.24 12.45
CA THR A 191 -9.59 -29.44 13.61
C THR A 191 -9.10 -30.58 14.48
N ASN A 192 -8.84 -31.75 13.89
CA ASN A 192 -8.52 -32.97 14.63
C ASN A 192 -7.07 -32.98 15.12
N GLU A 193 -6.10 -32.67 14.25
CA GLU A 193 -4.68 -32.87 14.55
C GLU A 193 -4.01 -31.63 15.18
N LEU A 194 -4.51 -30.42 14.90
CA LEU A 194 -3.85 -29.17 15.32
C LEU A 194 -4.60 -28.42 16.42
N GLU A 195 -5.93 -28.52 16.50
CA GLU A 195 -6.75 -27.86 17.52
C GLU A 195 -7.48 -28.84 18.46
N GLY A 196 -7.14 -30.14 18.41
CA GLY A 196 -7.59 -31.13 19.39
C GLY A 196 -9.09 -31.41 19.37
N GLY A 197 -9.72 -31.28 18.21
CA GLY A 197 -11.16 -31.50 17.99
C GLY A 197 -12.03 -30.24 18.12
N ASP A 198 -11.47 -29.09 18.49
CA ASP A 198 -12.22 -27.85 18.61
C ASP A 198 -12.42 -27.18 17.24
N ARG A 199 -13.56 -27.49 16.59
CA ARG A 199 -13.94 -26.92 15.29
C ARG A 199 -14.06 -25.41 15.35
N GLN A 200 -14.58 -24.82 16.42
CA GLN A 200 -14.74 -23.35 16.50
C GLN A 200 -13.38 -22.66 16.50
N ARG A 201 -12.42 -23.21 17.25
CA ARG A 201 -11.05 -22.68 17.31
C ARG A 201 -10.28 -22.89 16.02
N ALA A 202 -10.45 -24.05 15.37
CA ALA A 202 -9.88 -24.34 14.05
C ALA A 202 -10.43 -23.39 12.99
N MET A 203 -11.77 -23.24 12.92
CA MET A 203 -12.40 -22.32 12.00
C MET A 203 -12.05 -20.87 12.32
N LYS A 204 -11.98 -20.43 13.57
CA LYS A 204 -11.53 -19.05 13.88
C LYS A 204 -10.09 -18.76 13.41
N ARG A 205 -9.25 -19.80 13.29
CA ARG A 205 -7.87 -19.67 12.82
C ARG A 205 -7.77 -19.77 11.30
N LEU A 206 -8.54 -20.66 10.68
CA LEU A 206 -8.61 -20.90 9.23
C LEU A 206 -9.39 -19.81 8.51
N ARG A 207 -10.53 -19.41 9.09
CA ARG A 207 -11.28 -18.23 8.69
C ARG A 207 -10.33 -17.07 8.84
N VAL A 208 -9.94 -16.52 7.70
CA VAL A 208 -9.26 -15.25 7.69
C VAL A 208 -10.22 -14.28 8.38
N PRO A 209 -9.78 -13.54 9.41
CA PRO A 209 -10.54 -12.40 9.91
C PRO A 209 -10.97 -11.60 8.68
N PRO A 210 -12.20 -11.08 8.62
CA PRO A 210 -12.63 -10.33 7.45
C PRO A 210 -11.54 -9.33 7.06
N LEU A 211 -11.01 -9.48 5.85
CA LEU A 211 -9.87 -8.69 5.35
C LEU A 211 -10.24 -7.21 5.12
N GLY A 212 -11.52 -6.87 5.31
CA GLY A 212 -11.92 -5.59 5.85
C GLY A 212 -12.05 -5.70 7.36
N GLU A 213 -11.01 -5.29 8.10
CA GLU A 213 -11.24 -4.80 9.46
C GLU A 213 -12.37 -3.78 9.30
N GLN A 214 -13.55 -4.00 9.90
CA GLN A 214 -14.61 -3.01 9.86
C GLN A 214 -13.98 -1.73 10.39
N GLN A 215 -13.72 -0.78 9.49
CA GLN A 215 -13.06 0.46 9.85
C GLN A 215 -13.94 1.07 10.92
N SER A 216 -13.42 1.14 12.14
CA SER A 216 -14.21 1.67 13.24
C SER A 216 -14.59 3.09 12.84
N PRO A 217 -15.90 3.44 12.77
CA PRO A 217 -16.33 4.78 12.41
C PRO A 217 -15.65 5.86 13.27
N TRP A 218 -15.25 5.47 14.49
CA TRP A 218 -14.49 6.28 15.42
C TRP A 218 -13.10 6.68 14.91
N THR A 219 -12.40 5.79 14.20
CA THR A 219 -11.05 6.07 13.65
C THR A 219 -11.15 7.11 12.54
N THR A 220 -12.09 6.94 11.61
CA THR A 220 -12.39 7.93 10.56
C THR A 220 -12.76 9.29 11.15
N PHE A 221 -13.61 9.30 12.18
CA PHE A 221 -13.99 10.52 12.89
C PHE A 221 -12.76 11.22 13.51
N LYS A 222 -11.89 10.48 14.22
CA LYS A 222 -10.66 11.04 14.80
C LYS A 222 -9.71 11.62 13.76
N VAL A 223 -9.48 10.89 12.66
CA VAL A 223 -8.64 11.39 11.55
C VAL A 223 -9.18 12.72 11.04
N GLY A 224 -10.49 12.81 10.80
CA GLY A 224 -11.15 14.05 10.38
C GLY A 224 -11.03 15.17 11.42
N LEU A 225 -11.29 14.87 12.70
CA LEU A 225 -11.18 15.82 13.80
C LEU A 225 -9.77 16.39 13.93
N PHE A 226 -8.75 15.54 14.07
CA PHE A 226 -7.37 15.99 14.26
C PHE A 226 -6.80 16.67 13.01
N SER A 227 -7.16 16.23 11.80
CA SER A 227 -6.73 16.90 10.56
C SER A 227 -7.37 18.28 10.43
N GLY A 228 -8.67 18.41 10.76
CA GLY A 228 -9.35 19.70 10.81
C GLY A 228 -8.76 20.63 11.87
N SER A 229 -8.50 20.13 13.08
CA SER A 229 -7.82 20.87 14.14
C SER A 229 -6.42 21.32 13.72
N PHE A 230 -5.65 20.46 13.06
CA PHE A 230 -4.32 20.81 12.54
C PHE A 230 -4.38 21.98 11.56
N ILE A 231 -5.32 21.97 10.59
CA ILE A 231 -5.47 23.05 9.61
C ILE A 231 -5.79 24.38 10.31
N VAL A 232 -6.76 24.38 11.24
CA VAL A 232 -7.14 25.59 11.98
C VAL A 232 -5.97 26.12 12.82
N LEU A 233 -5.26 25.24 13.54
CA LEU A 233 -4.12 25.61 14.36
C LEU A 233 -2.92 26.06 13.51
N PHE A 234 -2.71 25.47 12.34
CA PHE A 234 -1.66 25.88 11.41
C PHE A 234 -1.91 27.30 10.88
N ILE A 235 -3.16 27.61 10.51
CA ILE A 235 -3.55 28.98 10.15
C ILE A 235 -3.30 29.94 11.33
N ALA A 236 -3.66 29.53 12.55
CA ALA A 236 -3.39 30.33 13.75
C ALA A 236 -1.88 30.56 13.98
N VAL A 237 -1.03 29.57 13.75
CA VAL A 237 0.43 29.69 13.81
C VAL A 237 0.92 30.72 12.78
N VAL A 238 0.45 30.64 11.53
CA VAL A 238 0.84 31.58 10.48
C VAL A 238 0.43 33.01 10.84
N LEU A 239 -0.81 33.21 11.29
CA LEU A 239 -1.28 34.53 11.72
C LEU A 239 -0.47 35.03 12.93
N ALA A 240 -0.25 34.20 13.94
CA ALA A 240 0.55 34.56 15.10
C ALA A 240 1.99 34.91 14.72
N ALA A 241 2.63 34.17 13.80
CA ALA A 241 3.97 34.45 13.33
C ALA A 241 4.09 35.76 12.54
N ILE A 242 3.01 36.20 11.88
CA ILE A 242 2.97 37.48 11.13
C ILE A 242 2.72 38.67 12.07
N PHE A 243 1.79 38.52 13.03
CA PHE A 243 1.32 39.63 13.85
C PHE A 243 2.00 39.74 15.22
N HIS A 244 2.74 38.73 15.67
CA HIS A 244 3.46 38.79 16.94
C HIS A 244 4.89 39.29 16.75
N GLU A 245 5.28 40.31 17.50
CA GLU A 245 6.63 40.89 17.47
C GLU A 245 7.64 39.97 18.16
N ILE A 246 8.24 39.05 17.39
CA ILE A 246 9.33 38.19 17.84
C ILE A 246 10.62 38.67 17.18
N SER A 247 11.72 38.69 17.93
CA SER A 247 13.05 38.96 17.37
C SER A 247 13.36 38.01 16.22
N ALA A 248 13.84 38.54 15.10
CA ALA A 248 14.11 37.76 13.89
C ALA A 248 15.05 36.56 14.12
N ASP A 249 15.97 36.65 15.08
CA ASP A 249 16.94 35.58 15.35
C ASP A 249 16.32 34.40 16.12
N ASN A 250 15.45 34.66 17.10
CA ASN A 250 14.68 33.60 17.77
C ASN A 250 13.77 32.85 16.79
N LEU A 251 13.18 33.57 15.82
CA LEU A 251 12.32 32.98 14.79
C LEU A 251 13.11 32.08 13.81
N LYS A 252 14.31 32.50 13.38
CA LYS A 252 15.19 31.68 12.53
C LYS A 252 15.58 30.37 13.22
N VAL A 253 15.98 30.44 14.49
CA VAL A 253 16.35 29.24 15.27
C VAL A 253 15.12 28.34 15.47
N ALA A 254 13.97 28.91 15.79
CA ALA A 254 12.73 28.15 15.94
C ALA A 254 12.36 27.37 14.68
N PHE A 255 12.45 27.99 13.50
CA PHE A 255 12.17 27.29 12.23
C PHE A 255 13.05 26.05 12.05
N ARG A 256 14.34 26.12 12.39
CA ARG A 256 15.25 24.97 12.31
C ARG A 256 14.89 23.88 13.31
N LEU A 257 14.58 24.25 14.55
CA LEU A 257 14.20 23.31 15.61
C LEU A 257 12.87 22.57 15.31
N TYR A 258 11.92 23.23 14.63
CA TYR A 258 10.62 22.66 14.31
C TYR A 258 10.54 21.97 12.94
N ARG A 259 11.45 22.29 12.00
CA ARG A 259 11.45 21.71 10.64
C ARG A 259 11.69 20.21 10.65
N GLY A 260 12.70 19.73 11.38
CA GLY A 260 12.98 18.28 11.49
C GLY A 260 11.75 17.47 11.94
N PRO A 261 11.12 17.79 13.08
CA PRO A 261 9.87 17.18 13.52
C PRO A 261 8.74 17.27 12.48
N LEU A 262 8.56 18.42 11.82
CA LEU A 262 7.53 18.60 10.79
C LEU A 262 7.73 17.64 9.61
N LEU A 263 8.97 17.49 9.12
CA LEU A 263 9.29 16.59 8.01
C LEU A 263 8.98 15.13 8.35
N ILE A 264 9.18 14.71 9.61
CA ILE A 264 8.79 13.37 10.07
C ILE A 264 7.26 13.20 10.08
N ILE A 265 6.53 14.22 10.53
CA ILE A 265 5.06 14.22 10.55
C ILE A 265 4.49 14.14 9.12
N GLU A 266 5.00 14.98 8.23
CA GLU A 266 4.67 14.99 6.80
C GLU A 266 4.96 13.63 6.17
N PHE A 267 6.14 13.07 6.43
CA PHE A 267 6.51 11.75 5.92
C PHE A 267 5.54 10.65 6.36
N ILE A 268 5.15 10.60 7.63
CA ILE A 268 4.18 9.61 8.14
C ILE A 268 2.82 9.78 7.45
N PHE A 269 2.35 11.01 7.28
CA PHE A 269 1.09 11.30 6.60
C PHE A 269 1.11 10.82 5.13
N LEU A 270 2.18 11.14 4.41
CA LEU A 270 2.37 10.74 3.01
C LEU A 270 2.53 9.22 2.86
N ILE A 271 3.14 8.52 3.82
CA ILE A 271 3.14 7.06 3.86
C ILE A 271 1.72 6.51 4.07
N GLY A 272 0.89 7.17 4.89
CA GLY A 272 -0.53 6.84 5.01
C GLY A 272 -1.27 6.90 3.66
N ILE A 273 -1.03 7.95 2.87
CA ILE A 273 -1.60 8.09 1.51
C ILE A 273 -1.05 7.01 0.57
N ASN A 274 0.26 6.72 0.61
CA ASN A 274 0.84 5.62 -0.16
C ASN A 274 0.15 4.28 0.13
N VAL A 275 -0.04 3.94 1.41
CA VAL A 275 -0.72 2.70 1.82
C VAL A 275 -2.17 2.67 1.31
N TYR A 276 -2.89 3.78 1.39
CA TYR A 276 -4.23 3.90 0.82
C TYR A 276 -4.23 3.64 -0.69
N GLY A 277 -3.33 4.29 -1.44
CA GLY A 277 -3.26 4.13 -2.89
C GLY A 277 -2.79 2.74 -3.31
N TRP A 278 -1.84 2.11 -2.60
CA TRP A 278 -1.46 0.72 -2.86
C TRP A 278 -2.64 -0.22 -2.64
N ARG A 279 -3.42 -0.02 -1.57
CA ARG A 279 -4.58 -0.83 -1.25
C ARG A 279 -5.70 -0.67 -2.29
N SER A 280 -5.98 0.55 -2.73
CA SER A 280 -7.02 0.82 -3.73
C SER A 280 -6.64 0.31 -5.12
N SER A 281 -5.35 0.34 -5.49
CA SER A 281 -4.85 -0.20 -6.76
C SER A 281 -4.68 -1.73 -6.76
N GLY A 282 -4.73 -2.37 -5.60
CA GLY A 282 -4.52 -3.82 -5.43
C GLY A 282 -3.04 -4.25 -5.37
N VAL A 283 -2.14 -3.34 -4.99
CA VAL A 283 -0.72 -3.63 -4.74
C VAL A 283 -0.57 -4.25 -3.34
N ASN A 284 -0.07 -5.49 -3.30
CA ASN A 284 0.11 -6.27 -2.08
C ASN A 284 1.34 -5.81 -1.26
N HIS A 285 1.23 -4.63 -0.66
CA HIS A 285 2.28 -4.04 0.17
C HIS A 285 2.58 -4.86 1.44
N VAL A 286 1.58 -5.58 1.98
CA VAL A 286 1.74 -6.45 3.15
C VAL A 286 2.76 -7.55 2.85
N LEU A 287 2.64 -8.24 1.72
CA LEU A 287 3.61 -9.25 1.30
C LEU A 287 4.99 -8.65 0.97
N ILE A 288 5.02 -7.53 0.24
CA ILE A 288 6.29 -6.90 -0.18
C ILE A 288 7.14 -6.48 1.03
N PHE A 289 6.49 -5.96 2.07
CA PHE A 289 7.15 -5.58 3.31
C PHE A 289 7.28 -6.74 4.34
N GLU A 290 6.84 -7.95 3.99
CA GLU A 290 6.82 -9.12 4.87
C GLU A 290 6.11 -8.82 6.21
N LEU A 291 5.00 -8.09 6.14
CA LEU A 291 4.15 -7.74 7.28
C LEU A 291 3.20 -8.88 7.60
N ASP A 292 2.79 -8.99 8.87
CA ASP A 292 1.76 -9.95 9.28
C ASP A 292 0.39 -9.51 8.72
N PRO A 293 -0.27 -10.33 7.86
CA PRO A 293 -1.58 -10.00 7.30
C PRO A 293 -2.69 -9.82 8.35
N ARG A 294 -2.49 -10.35 9.56
CA ARG A 294 -3.48 -10.29 10.65
C ARG A 294 -3.27 -9.09 11.57
N ASN A 295 -2.07 -8.50 11.56
CA ASN A 295 -1.67 -7.45 12.48
C ASN A 295 -0.70 -6.48 11.81
N HIS A 296 -1.24 -5.62 10.95
CA HIS A 296 -0.51 -4.54 10.32
C HIS A 296 -1.26 -3.21 10.49
N LEU A 297 -0.53 -2.10 10.36
CA LEU A 297 -1.13 -0.78 10.38
C LEU A 297 -2.02 -0.58 9.14
N SER A 298 -3.16 0.08 9.35
CA SER A 298 -4.00 0.57 8.24
C SER A 298 -3.59 1.99 7.86
N GLU A 299 -4.01 2.41 6.68
CA GLU A 299 -3.83 3.75 6.14
C GLU A 299 -4.35 4.84 7.11
N GLN A 300 -5.51 4.60 7.72
CA GLN A 300 -6.14 5.55 8.67
C GLN A 300 -5.35 5.66 9.97
N HIS A 301 -4.76 4.57 10.47
CA HIS A 301 -3.95 4.62 11.68
C HIS A 301 -2.68 5.46 11.48
N LEU A 302 -2.07 5.40 10.29
CA LEU A 302 -0.92 6.24 9.94
C LEU A 302 -1.33 7.72 9.84
N MET A 303 -2.46 8.00 9.17
CA MET A 303 -3.00 9.35 9.07
C MET A 303 -3.40 9.92 10.43
N GLU A 304 -4.05 9.12 11.29
CA GLU A 304 -4.41 9.49 12.67
C GLU A 304 -3.16 9.89 13.46
N LEU A 305 -2.10 9.06 13.40
CA LEU A 305 -0.85 9.33 14.09
C LEU A 305 -0.21 10.63 13.63
N SER A 306 -0.13 10.86 12.31
CA SER A 306 0.42 12.10 11.77
C SER A 306 -0.43 13.32 12.13
N ALA A 307 -1.76 13.22 12.13
CA ALA A 307 -2.64 14.32 12.49
C ALA A 307 -2.52 14.69 13.97
N ILE A 308 -2.45 13.69 14.87
CA ILE A 308 -2.21 13.91 16.30
C ILE A 308 -0.88 14.62 16.51
N PHE A 309 0.21 14.12 15.91
CA PHE A 309 1.51 14.80 16.03
C PHE A 309 1.52 16.18 15.40
N GLY A 310 0.80 16.40 14.29
CA GLY A 310 0.62 17.72 13.69
C GLY A 310 -0.06 18.72 14.62
N VAL A 311 -1.12 18.29 15.32
CA VAL A 311 -1.78 19.11 16.35
C VAL A 311 -0.82 19.42 17.49
N ILE A 312 -0.07 18.44 18.00
CA ILE A 312 0.92 18.68 19.05
C ILE A 312 2.03 19.63 18.57
N TRP A 313 2.47 19.50 17.32
CA TRP A 313 3.47 20.37 16.71
C TRP A 313 2.98 21.82 16.61
N THR A 314 1.74 22.04 16.14
CA THR A 314 1.16 23.40 16.04
C THR A 314 0.94 24.03 17.41
N LEU A 315 0.45 23.27 18.40
CA LEU A 315 0.33 23.73 19.78
C LEU A 315 1.70 24.06 20.39
N SER A 316 2.73 23.27 20.12
CA SER A 316 4.10 23.54 20.57
C SER A 316 4.64 24.85 20.00
N ILE A 317 4.39 25.13 18.73
CA ILE A 317 4.79 26.41 18.12
C ILE A 317 3.99 27.57 18.70
N LEU A 318 2.67 27.44 18.87
CA LEU A 318 1.88 28.49 19.51
C LEU A 318 2.40 28.76 20.93
N SER A 319 2.71 27.72 21.70
CA SER A 319 3.33 27.86 23.03
C SER A 319 4.70 28.54 22.98
N PHE A 320 5.50 28.28 21.93
CA PHE A 320 6.74 29.01 21.68
C PHE A 320 6.50 30.50 21.39
N LEU A 321 5.56 30.81 20.48
CA LEU A 321 5.26 32.18 20.07
C LEU A 321 4.68 33.00 21.24
N PHE A 322 3.82 32.41 22.05
CA PHE A 322 3.20 33.04 23.23
C PHE A 322 3.93 32.74 24.55
N SER A 323 5.18 32.30 24.49
CA SER A 323 6.01 31.90 25.64
C SER A 323 6.09 32.98 26.73
N SER A 324 6.20 34.24 26.32
CA SER A 324 6.20 35.41 27.21
C SER A 324 4.90 35.55 28.01
N SER A 325 3.75 35.34 27.36
CA SER A 325 2.43 35.40 27.99
C SER A 325 2.17 34.18 28.88
N LEU A 326 2.71 33.03 28.51
CA LEU A 326 2.58 31.78 29.26
C LEU A 326 3.59 31.64 30.41
N SER A 327 4.59 32.53 30.49
CA SER A 327 5.70 32.44 31.44
C SER A 327 6.46 31.10 31.36
N ILE A 328 6.56 30.54 30.15
CA ILE A 328 7.30 29.30 29.85
C ILE A 328 8.52 29.68 28.99
N PRO A 329 9.74 29.20 29.29
CA PRO A 329 10.88 29.46 28.43
C PRO A 329 10.63 28.93 27.01
N PRO A 330 10.78 29.77 25.95
CA PRO A 330 10.40 29.42 24.58
C PRO A 330 11.06 28.13 24.10
N TYR A 331 12.37 27.97 24.34
CA TYR A 331 13.15 26.83 23.86
C TYR A 331 12.86 25.52 24.60
N VAL A 332 12.04 25.49 25.65
CA VAL A 332 11.56 24.22 26.23
C VAL A 332 10.60 23.51 25.27
N ASN A 333 9.78 24.27 24.53
CA ASN A 333 8.73 23.73 23.67
C ASN A 333 9.27 22.80 22.55
N PRO A 334 10.21 23.23 21.67
CA PRO A 334 10.72 22.37 20.61
C PRO A 334 11.47 21.12 21.13
N LEU A 335 12.16 21.23 22.27
CA LEU A 335 12.78 20.09 22.93
C LEU A 335 11.74 19.10 23.43
N ALA A 336 10.71 19.59 24.14
CA ALA A 336 9.64 18.76 24.68
C ALA A 336 8.90 18.00 23.59
N LEU A 337 8.59 18.65 22.46
CA LEU A 337 8.00 18.00 21.29
C LEU A 337 8.87 16.86 20.77
N THR A 338 10.17 17.13 20.56
CA THR A 338 11.11 16.14 20.02
C THR A 338 11.26 14.95 20.98
N VAL A 339 11.44 15.21 22.27
CA VAL A 339 11.51 14.19 23.31
C VAL A 339 10.23 13.36 23.36
N LEU A 340 9.05 13.99 23.26
CA LEU A 340 7.77 13.28 23.22
C LEU A 340 7.69 12.30 22.03
N MET A 341 8.13 12.72 20.84
CA MET A 341 8.15 11.85 19.66
C MET A 341 9.11 10.65 19.84
N PHE A 342 10.30 10.87 20.42
CA PHE A 342 11.24 9.78 20.72
C PHE A 342 10.70 8.84 21.81
N LEU A 343 10.12 9.38 22.88
CA LEU A 343 9.51 8.58 23.94
C LEU A 343 8.35 7.75 23.40
N PHE A 344 7.52 8.31 22.51
CA PHE A 344 6.47 7.55 21.82
C PHE A 344 7.05 6.38 21.05
N LEU A 345 8.12 6.59 20.27
CA LEU A 345 8.73 5.54 19.45
C LEU A 345 9.38 4.44 20.29
N LEU A 346 10.12 4.81 21.34
CA LEU A 346 10.90 3.90 22.19
C LEU A 346 10.09 3.26 23.33
N ASN A 347 8.82 3.67 23.52
CA ASN A 347 7.99 3.20 24.64
C ASN A 347 7.82 1.66 24.60
N PRO A 348 8.34 0.93 25.62
CA PRO A 348 8.29 -0.53 25.68
C PRO A 348 6.92 -1.07 26.14
N LEU A 349 6.03 -0.22 26.63
CA LEU A 349 4.70 -0.64 27.06
C LEU A 349 3.89 -1.10 25.84
N LYS A 350 3.06 -2.13 26.03
CA LYS A 350 2.10 -2.66 25.02
C LYS A 350 0.92 -1.72 24.75
N LEU A 351 1.18 -0.42 24.76
CA LEU A 351 0.25 0.67 24.47
C LEU A 351 0.68 1.34 23.17
N PHE A 352 -0.27 1.96 22.47
CA PHE A 352 0.00 2.75 21.24
C PHE A 352 0.74 1.97 20.13
N ARG A 353 0.17 0.85 19.69
CA ARG A 353 0.65 0.06 18.53
C ARG A 353 2.11 -0.40 18.66
N HIS A 354 2.43 -0.99 19.82
CA HIS A 354 3.74 -1.54 20.17
C HIS A 354 4.42 -2.32 19.04
N ASP A 355 3.72 -3.27 18.41
CA ASP A 355 4.32 -4.16 17.41
C ASP A 355 4.83 -3.41 16.18
N ALA A 356 4.10 -2.39 15.73
CA ALA A 356 4.51 -1.57 14.61
C ALA A 356 5.72 -0.69 14.93
N ARG A 357 5.78 -0.11 16.15
CA ARG A 357 6.93 0.69 16.59
C ARG A 357 8.19 -0.15 16.68
N PHE A 358 8.11 -1.33 17.29
CA PHE A 358 9.25 -2.24 17.41
C PHE A 358 9.63 -2.89 16.07
N TRP A 359 8.69 -3.06 15.15
CA TRP A 359 9.00 -3.38 13.76
C TRP A 359 9.84 -2.27 13.12
N LEU A 360 9.40 -1.00 13.21
CA LEU A 360 10.15 0.15 12.67
C LEU A 360 11.55 0.26 13.30
N LEU A 361 11.67 0.12 14.62
CA LEU A 361 12.96 0.13 15.32
C LEU A 361 13.87 -1.01 14.86
N ARG A 362 13.33 -2.22 14.67
CA ARG A 362 14.08 -3.37 14.18
C ARG A 362 14.61 -3.14 12.76
N ILE A 363 13.77 -2.64 11.84
CA ILE A 363 14.19 -2.35 10.47
C ILE A 363 15.21 -1.19 10.45
N SER A 364 15.01 -0.15 11.27
CA SER A 364 15.95 0.96 11.43
C SER A 364 17.32 0.47 11.92
N TRP A 365 17.34 -0.41 12.92
CA TRP A 365 18.57 -1.02 13.42
C TRP A 365 19.28 -1.86 12.35
N ARG A 366 18.55 -2.72 11.61
CA ARG A 366 19.12 -3.52 10.53
C ARG A 366 19.69 -2.67 9.40
N MET A 367 19.04 -1.56 9.08
CA MET A 367 19.54 -0.57 8.13
C MET A 367 20.87 0.04 8.59
N ILE A 368 20.93 0.53 9.83
CA ILE A 368 22.14 1.17 10.39
C ILE A 368 23.28 0.16 10.52
N ALA A 369 22.97 -1.08 10.92
CA ALA A 369 23.94 -2.15 11.11
C ALA A 369 24.31 -2.89 9.81
N ALA A 370 23.96 -2.36 8.63
CA ALA A 370 24.55 -2.85 7.39
C ALA A 370 26.08 -2.62 7.42
N PRO A 371 26.92 -3.58 7.00
CA PRO A 371 26.63 -4.78 6.19
C PRO A 371 26.49 -6.10 6.98
N PHE A 372 26.27 -6.05 8.30
CA PHE A 372 26.37 -7.25 9.16
C PHE A 372 25.21 -8.23 9.02
N PHE A 373 24.06 -7.79 8.50
CA PHE A 373 22.85 -8.60 8.33
C PHE A 373 22.45 -8.76 6.87
N HIS A 374 21.63 -9.78 6.59
CA HIS A 374 20.96 -9.90 5.30
C HIS A 374 20.02 -8.71 5.07
N VAL A 375 20.02 -8.16 3.87
CA VAL A 375 19.28 -6.95 3.49
C VAL A 375 18.03 -7.33 2.71
N GLY A 376 16.87 -7.25 3.35
CA GLY A 376 15.55 -7.46 2.74
C GLY A 376 14.96 -6.18 2.13
N PHE A 377 13.77 -6.28 1.54
CA PHE A 377 13.09 -5.15 0.88
C PHE A 377 12.86 -3.97 1.82
N ALA A 378 12.27 -4.23 2.99
CA ALA A 378 11.99 -3.20 3.99
C ALA A 378 13.26 -2.44 4.44
N ASP A 379 14.39 -3.14 4.61
CA ASP A 379 15.64 -2.56 5.10
C ASP A 379 16.19 -1.51 4.13
N PHE A 380 16.21 -1.83 2.82
CA PHE A 380 16.73 -0.90 1.83
C PHE A 380 15.69 0.14 1.39
N TRP A 381 14.41 -0.20 1.44
CA TRP A 381 13.33 0.75 1.18
C TRP A 381 13.34 1.88 2.23
N LEU A 382 13.48 1.54 3.53
CA LEU A 382 13.55 2.54 4.60
C LEU A 382 14.77 3.45 4.45
N ALA A 383 15.91 2.89 4.06
CA ALA A 383 17.12 3.64 3.79
C ALA A 383 16.96 4.60 2.60
N ASP A 384 16.17 4.25 1.59
CA ASP A 384 15.83 5.15 0.49
C ASP A 384 14.95 6.32 0.96
N GLN A 385 14.05 6.10 1.92
CA GLN A 385 13.30 7.19 2.57
C GLN A 385 14.23 8.13 3.34
N LEU A 386 15.21 7.56 4.06
CA LEU A 386 16.15 8.34 4.86
C LEU A 386 16.99 9.30 4.02
N ASN A 387 17.28 8.98 2.76
CA ASN A 387 18.00 9.88 1.84
C ASN A 387 17.21 11.18 1.59
N SER A 388 15.88 11.10 1.53
CA SER A 388 15.01 12.27 1.39
C SER A 388 14.73 12.97 2.73
N LEU A 389 15.08 12.33 3.86
CA LEU A 389 15.02 12.90 5.21
C LEU A 389 16.39 13.39 5.73
N ALA A 390 17.39 13.53 4.86
CA ALA A 390 18.73 14.02 5.25
C ALA A 390 18.67 15.39 5.95
N THR A 391 17.82 16.30 5.48
CA THR A 391 17.61 17.61 6.12
C THR A 391 17.06 17.46 7.54
N ALA A 392 16.15 16.51 7.79
CA ALA A 392 15.63 16.27 9.13
C ALA A 392 16.75 15.78 10.08
N LEU A 393 17.67 14.93 9.60
CA LEU A 393 18.83 14.50 10.38
C LEU A 393 19.77 15.67 10.72
N LEU A 394 20.00 16.58 9.77
CA LEU A 394 20.79 17.79 9.99
C LEU A 394 20.12 18.75 10.98
N ASP A 395 18.79 18.83 10.96
CA ASP A 395 18.03 19.63 11.94
C ASP A 395 18.05 18.99 13.33
N PHE A 396 17.99 17.66 13.44
CA PHE A 396 18.18 16.97 14.72
C PHE A 396 19.61 17.11 15.24
N GLN A 397 20.62 17.09 14.36
CA GLN A 397 22.00 17.40 14.75
C GLN A 397 22.12 18.85 15.24
N PHE A 398 21.52 19.81 14.55
CA PHE A 398 21.46 21.20 14.98
C PHE A 398 20.76 21.33 16.34
N LEU A 399 19.64 20.63 16.55
CA LEU A 399 18.91 20.60 17.82
C LEU A 399 19.82 20.13 18.95
N ILE A 400 20.52 19.01 18.76
CA ILE A 400 21.45 18.47 19.78
C ILE A 400 22.56 19.49 20.07
N CYS A 401 23.19 20.05 19.03
CA CYS A 401 24.24 21.05 19.21
C CYS A 401 23.73 22.29 19.95
N PHE A 402 22.58 22.84 19.53
CA PHE A 402 21.96 24.01 20.12
C PHE A 402 21.72 23.82 21.63
N TYR A 403 21.13 22.72 22.07
CA TYR A 403 20.89 22.53 23.51
C TYR A 403 22.15 22.23 24.33
N ILE A 404 23.23 21.77 23.69
CA ILE A 404 24.53 21.59 24.35
C ILE A 404 25.25 22.94 24.51
N THR A 405 25.16 23.83 23.51
CA THR A 405 25.97 25.06 23.47
C THR A 405 25.23 26.33 23.89
N ASN A 406 23.91 26.41 23.70
CA ASN A 406 23.15 27.65 23.89
C ASN A 406 23.16 28.11 25.35
N GLY A 407 23.11 27.21 26.33
CA GLY A 407 23.19 27.52 27.76
C GLY A 407 22.02 28.34 28.35
N ASP A 408 21.24 29.04 27.53
CA ASP A 408 20.02 29.79 27.88
C ASP A 408 18.77 29.10 27.30
N TRP A 409 17.65 29.19 28.01
CA TRP A 409 16.35 28.68 27.58
C TRP A 409 15.38 29.79 27.16
N LEU A 410 15.77 31.05 27.36
CA LEU A 410 14.99 32.25 27.03
C LEU A 410 15.40 32.84 25.67
N ASN A 411 16.69 32.99 25.40
CA ASN A 411 17.20 33.56 24.15
C ASN A 411 18.12 32.60 23.41
N ALA A 412 18.16 32.71 22.08
CA ALA A 412 19.22 32.09 21.29
C ALA A 412 20.50 32.93 21.40
N ASN A 413 21.54 32.35 21.99
CA ASN A 413 22.92 32.77 21.82
C ASN A 413 23.39 32.42 20.40
N ASP A 414 24.61 32.85 20.05
CA ASP A 414 25.18 32.81 18.70
C ASP A 414 24.86 31.52 17.91
N PRO A 415 23.88 31.56 16.98
CA PRO A 415 23.43 30.39 16.25
C PRO A 415 24.43 29.93 15.17
N SER A 416 25.51 30.69 14.95
CA SER A 416 26.57 30.35 13.99
C SER A 416 27.44 29.18 14.48
N GLN A 417 27.57 28.97 15.79
CA GLN A 417 28.46 27.95 16.35
C GLN A 417 28.14 26.53 15.87
N CYS A 418 26.86 26.19 15.76
CA CYS A 418 26.39 24.86 15.33
C CYS A 418 26.25 24.69 13.81
N MET A 419 26.56 25.74 13.03
CA MET A 419 26.32 25.80 11.59
C MET A 419 27.58 26.09 10.79
N GLU A 420 28.29 27.15 11.20
CA GLU A 420 29.45 27.67 10.48
C GLU A 420 30.75 27.10 11.03
N ASN A 421 30.81 26.71 12.31
CA ASN A 421 32.04 26.18 12.92
C ASN A 421 32.10 24.65 12.97
N ASP A 422 31.00 23.94 12.66
CA ASP A 422 30.94 22.48 12.69
C ASP A 422 31.24 21.87 11.30
N PHE A 423 32.53 21.80 10.98
CA PHE A 423 33.03 21.26 9.71
C PHE A 423 33.23 19.73 9.71
N ILE A 424 32.97 19.06 10.84
CA ILE A 424 33.23 17.61 10.98
C ILE A 424 31.93 16.83 11.15
N ILE A 425 31.11 17.17 12.14
CA ILE A 425 29.95 16.35 12.50
C ILE A 425 28.84 16.54 11.46
N ARG A 426 28.59 17.78 11.05
CA ARG A 426 27.53 18.09 10.08
C ARG A 426 27.69 17.38 8.72
N PRO A 427 28.87 17.37 8.07
CA PRO A 427 29.08 16.58 6.85
C PRO A 427 28.95 15.07 7.06
N ILE A 428 29.40 14.54 8.21
CA ILE A 428 29.25 13.11 8.55
C ILE A 428 27.76 12.75 8.59
N VAL A 429 26.94 13.54 9.31
CA VAL A 429 25.49 13.32 9.42
C VAL A 429 24.82 13.40 8.04
N ASN A 430 25.24 14.33 7.18
CA ASN A 430 24.72 14.45 5.81
C ASN A 430 25.04 13.21 4.94
N CYS A 431 26.18 12.56 5.19
CA CYS A 431 26.59 11.35 4.48
C CYS A 431 25.91 10.07 4.99
N LEU A 432 25.35 10.05 6.21
CA LEU A 432 24.81 8.81 6.82
C LEU A 432 23.74 8.12 5.96
N PRO A 433 22.73 8.81 5.38
CA PRO A 433 21.71 8.13 4.58
C PRO A 433 22.28 7.44 3.33
N ALA A 434 23.22 8.09 2.64
CA ALA A 434 23.90 7.53 1.48
C ALA A 434 24.83 6.38 1.88
N TRP A 435 25.52 6.50 3.01
CA TRP A 435 26.36 5.46 3.57
C TRP A 435 25.59 4.17 3.88
N PHE A 436 24.43 4.25 4.54
CA PHE A 436 23.63 3.05 4.82
C PHE A 436 23.21 2.33 3.54
N ARG A 437 22.77 3.07 2.50
CA ARG A 437 22.44 2.48 1.20
C ARG A 437 23.66 1.88 0.50
N PHE A 438 24.79 2.58 0.54
CA PHE A 438 26.04 2.08 -0.03
C PHE A 438 26.45 0.74 0.62
N ALA A 439 26.50 0.68 1.96
CA ALA A 439 26.83 -0.53 2.70
C ALA A 439 25.85 -1.68 2.42
N GLN A 440 24.55 -1.40 2.35
CA GLN A 440 23.53 -2.37 1.96
C GLN A 440 23.74 -2.91 0.53
N CYS A 441 24.10 -2.05 -0.42
CA CYS A 441 24.35 -2.47 -1.80
C CYS A 441 25.57 -3.40 -1.89
N LEU A 442 26.66 -3.09 -1.17
CA LEU A 442 27.82 -3.97 -1.07
C LEU A 442 27.48 -5.31 -0.42
N ARG A 443 26.63 -5.29 0.62
CA ARG A 443 26.16 -6.52 1.27
C ARG A 443 25.36 -7.39 0.31
N ARG A 444 24.44 -6.82 -0.45
CA ARG A 444 23.64 -7.57 -1.43
C ARG A 444 24.51 -8.14 -2.55
N TYR A 445 25.51 -7.41 -3.03
CA TYR A 445 26.50 -7.94 -3.96
C TYR A 445 27.26 -9.14 -3.39
N ARG A 446 27.68 -9.07 -2.12
CA ARG A 446 28.35 -10.20 -1.46
C ARG A 446 27.46 -11.44 -1.39
N ASP A 447 26.19 -11.26 -1.08
CA ASP A 447 25.23 -12.36 -0.91
C ASP A 447 24.81 -12.99 -2.26
N SER A 448 24.51 -12.18 -3.28
CA SER A 448 24.05 -12.69 -4.59
C SER A 448 25.16 -12.97 -5.61
N ARG A 449 26.33 -12.34 -5.43
CA ARG A 449 27.44 -12.28 -6.41
C ARG A 449 27.09 -11.62 -7.75
N GLU A 450 25.95 -10.95 -7.84
CA GLU A 450 25.51 -10.24 -9.04
C GLU A 450 25.99 -8.79 -9.02
N MET A 451 26.90 -8.43 -9.93
CA MET A 451 27.41 -7.04 -10.01
C MET A 451 26.28 -6.03 -10.32
N PHE A 452 25.40 -6.37 -11.25
CA PHE A 452 24.21 -5.60 -11.55
C PHE A 452 22.98 -6.26 -10.89
N PRO A 453 22.12 -5.50 -10.19
CA PRO A 453 22.13 -4.04 -10.04
C PRO A 453 23.01 -3.53 -8.88
N HIS A 454 23.58 -4.40 -8.04
CA HIS A 454 24.07 -4.01 -6.71
C HIS A 454 25.25 -3.02 -6.70
N LEU A 455 26.34 -3.30 -7.42
CA LEU A 455 27.51 -2.42 -7.43
C LEU A 455 27.23 -1.10 -8.15
N VAL A 456 26.41 -1.15 -9.20
CA VAL A 456 25.98 0.07 -9.91
C VAL A 456 25.10 0.94 -9.01
N ASN A 457 24.26 0.33 -8.17
CA ASN A 457 23.51 1.09 -7.17
C ASN A 457 24.43 1.65 -6.06
N ALA A 458 25.46 0.90 -5.64
CA ALA A 458 26.46 1.42 -4.71
C ALA A 458 27.18 2.66 -5.29
N GLY A 459 27.55 2.61 -6.58
CA GLY A 459 28.11 3.73 -7.32
C GLY A 459 27.22 4.97 -7.27
N LYS A 460 25.91 4.81 -7.46
CA LYS A 460 24.92 5.90 -7.34
C LYS A 460 25.05 6.63 -5.99
N TYR A 461 24.95 5.92 -4.87
CA TYR A 461 25.03 6.56 -3.54
C TYR A 461 26.43 7.10 -3.21
N SER A 462 27.49 6.54 -3.79
CA SER A 462 28.84 7.07 -3.60
C SER A 462 29.03 8.49 -4.16
N THR A 463 28.26 8.86 -5.19
CA THR A 463 28.29 10.23 -5.75
C THR A 463 27.87 11.29 -4.74
N THR A 464 26.99 10.95 -3.79
CA THR A 464 26.57 11.84 -2.70
C THR A 464 27.74 12.25 -1.80
N PHE A 465 28.72 11.37 -1.57
CA PHE A 465 29.89 11.72 -0.77
C PHE A 465 30.69 12.85 -1.41
N LEU A 466 30.85 12.84 -2.75
CA LEU A 466 31.53 13.91 -3.46
C LEU A 466 30.76 15.23 -3.36
N VAL A 467 29.43 15.18 -3.49
CA VAL A 467 28.56 16.37 -3.33
C VAL A 467 28.75 16.97 -1.94
N VAL A 468 28.72 16.17 -0.88
CA VAL A 468 28.88 16.65 0.50
C VAL A 468 30.28 17.20 0.72
N ILE A 469 31.33 16.49 0.29
CA ILE A 469 32.73 16.94 0.44
C ILE A 469 32.93 18.30 -0.22
N PHE A 470 32.51 18.47 -1.49
CA PHE A 470 32.69 19.73 -2.18
C PHE A 470 31.79 20.85 -1.65
N ALA A 471 30.59 20.53 -1.15
CA ALA A 471 29.75 21.50 -0.44
C ALA A 471 30.43 22.01 0.85
N THR A 472 31.05 21.11 1.62
CA THR A 472 31.79 21.47 2.83
C THR A 472 33.01 22.32 2.50
N LEU A 473 33.83 21.89 1.53
CA LEU A 473 35.01 22.65 1.10
C LEU A 473 34.63 24.03 0.56
N ARG A 474 33.54 24.14 -0.20
CA ARG A 474 33.00 25.43 -0.66
C ARG A 474 32.73 26.37 0.52
N ASN A 475 32.13 25.88 1.59
CA ASN A 475 31.80 26.70 2.76
C ASN A 475 33.05 27.05 3.59
N VAL A 476 33.98 26.11 3.80
CA VAL A 476 35.24 26.34 4.53
C VAL A 476 36.08 27.42 3.87
N TYR A 477 36.26 27.33 2.56
CA TYR A 477 37.09 28.27 1.78
C TYR A 477 36.30 29.47 1.24
N LYS A 478 35.09 29.73 1.75
CA LYS A 478 34.24 30.81 1.23
C LYS A 478 34.87 32.19 1.42
N SER A 479 35.59 32.41 2.52
CA SER A 479 36.27 33.68 2.83
C SER A 479 37.49 33.95 1.96
N ASP A 480 38.05 32.91 1.34
CA ASP A 480 39.35 32.97 0.69
C ASP A 480 39.24 33.47 -0.76
N TYR A 481 38.02 33.58 -1.28
CA TYR A 481 37.73 34.01 -2.65
C TYR A 481 36.75 35.19 -2.66
N PRO A 482 36.95 36.20 -3.52
CA PRO A 482 36.09 37.39 -3.57
C PRO A 482 34.70 37.10 -4.14
N ASN A 483 34.57 36.19 -5.10
CA ASN A 483 33.29 35.77 -5.66
C ASN A 483 33.07 34.26 -5.50
N THR A 484 31.79 33.85 -5.43
CA THR A 484 31.39 32.44 -5.30
C THR A 484 31.89 31.56 -6.44
N PHE A 485 31.94 32.07 -7.68
CA PHE A 485 32.40 31.31 -8.84
C PHE A 485 33.93 31.29 -8.99
N ASP A 486 34.67 32.15 -8.28
CA ASP A 486 36.13 32.10 -8.24
C ASP A 486 36.62 30.95 -7.33
N ASN A 487 35.77 30.51 -6.40
CA ASN A 487 36.04 29.36 -5.56
C ASN A 487 35.96 28.04 -6.38
N PRO A 488 37.07 27.31 -6.57
CA PRO A 488 37.08 26.09 -7.39
C PRO A 488 36.17 24.99 -6.83
N TYR A 489 35.94 24.97 -5.52
CA TYR A 489 35.05 24.00 -4.89
C TYR A 489 33.58 24.23 -5.25
N THR A 490 33.18 25.46 -5.62
CA THR A 490 31.85 25.73 -6.15
C THR A 490 31.63 24.99 -7.47
N ILE A 491 32.59 25.01 -8.39
CA ILE A 491 32.50 24.33 -9.68
C ILE A 491 32.46 22.80 -9.47
N LEU A 492 33.33 22.27 -8.61
CA LEU A 492 33.35 20.85 -8.27
C LEU A 492 32.04 20.39 -7.60
N TRP A 493 31.46 21.22 -6.75
CA TRP A 493 30.16 20.96 -6.14
C TRP A 493 29.02 20.95 -7.18
N ILE A 494 29.00 21.90 -8.12
CA ILE A 494 28.00 21.93 -9.21
C ILE A 494 28.12 20.68 -10.08
N LEU A 495 29.35 20.32 -10.50
CA LEU A 495 29.59 19.14 -11.34
C LEU A 495 29.19 17.84 -10.63
N SER A 496 29.59 17.66 -9.38
CA SER A 496 29.21 16.49 -8.58
C SER A 496 27.70 16.42 -8.33
N SER A 497 27.04 17.56 -8.05
CA SER A 497 25.58 17.63 -7.86
C SER A 497 24.84 17.27 -9.14
N PHE A 498 25.30 17.76 -10.29
CA PHE A 498 24.75 17.41 -11.60
C PHE A 498 24.89 15.92 -11.90
N ILE A 499 26.08 15.34 -11.72
CA ILE A 499 26.33 13.91 -11.92
C ILE A 499 25.42 13.07 -11.00
N SER A 500 25.35 13.42 -9.72
CA SER A 500 24.50 12.76 -8.72
C SER A 500 23.01 12.82 -9.12
N SER A 501 22.50 14.00 -9.47
CA SER A 501 21.10 14.18 -9.90
C SER A 501 20.79 13.38 -11.17
N CYS A 502 21.65 13.44 -12.19
CA CYS A 502 21.47 12.70 -13.45
C CYS A 502 21.50 11.19 -13.26
N TYR A 503 22.45 10.68 -12.46
CA TYR A 503 22.52 9.25 -12.13
C TYR A 503 21.25 8.82 -11.42
N ALA A 504 20.88 9.51 -10.35
CA ALA A 504 19.74 9.12 -9.54
C ALA A 504 18.40 9.24 -10.30
N TYR A 505 18.22 10.25 -11.15
CA TYR A 505 17.07 10.35 -12.05
C TYR A 505 17.00 9.19 -13.05
N THR A 506 18.14 8.86 -13.68
CA THR A 506 18.21 7.73 -14.61
C THR A 506 17.88 6.41 -13.91
N TRP A 507 18.33 6.26 -12.67
CA TRP A 507 18.05 5.09 -11.84
C TRP A 507 16.57 4.98 -11.50
N ASP A 508 15.94 6.07 -11.04
CA ASP A 508 14.53 6.09 -10.69
C ASP A 508 13.67 5.65 -11.87
N ILE A 509 13.88 6.23 -13.05
CA ILE A 509 13.10 5.89 -14.26
C ILE A 509 13.33 4.45 -14.72
N LYS A 510 14.60 4.05 -14.88
CA LYS A 510 14.90 2.75 -15.52
C LYS A 510 14.79 1.57 -14.56
N MET A 511 15.28 1.73 -13.34
CA MET A 511 15.44 0.63 -12.40
C MET A 511 14.27 0.57 -11.41
N ASP A 512 13.97 1.69 -10.76
CA ASP A 512 12.98 1.69 -9.67
C ASP A 512 11.56 1.67 -10.22
N TRP A 513 11.28 2.41 -11.30
CA TRP A 513 9.98 2.46 -11.96
C TRP A 513 9.83 1.39 -13.05
N GLY A 514 10.93 0.84 -13.56
CA GLY A 514 10.91 -0.21 -14.58
C GLY A 514 10.49 0.28 -15.98
N LEU A 515 10.65 1.58 -16.27
CA LEU A 515 10.37 2.13 -17.58
C LEU A 515 11.51 1.78 -18.55
N PHE A 516 11.18 1.55 -19.83
CA PHE A 516 12.11 1.17 -20.92
C PHE A 516 12.67 -0.27 -20.85
N ASP A 517 11.88 -1.25 -20.42
CA ASP A 517 12.28 -2.67 -20.52
C ASP A 517 12.31 -3.15 -21.99
N LYS A 518 13.50 -3.57 -22.44
CA LYS A 518 13.76 -4.09 -23.79
C LYS A 518 13.12 -5.46 -24.07
N ASN A 519 12.44 -6.06 -23.10
CA ASN A 519 11.74 -7.34 -23.24
C ASN A 519 10.20 -7.22 -23.24
N ALA A 520 9.63 -6.01 -23.11
CA ALA A 520 8.18 -5.79 -23.25
C ALA A 520 7.77 -5.81 -24.73
N ASN A 521 7.19 -6.91 -25.22
CA ASN A 521 6.91 -7.12 -26.65
C ASN A 521 5.97 -6.07 -27.27
N GLU A 522 4.87 -5.71 -26.61
CA GLU A 522 3.84 -4.83 -27.20
C GLU A 522 3.84 -3.39 -26.63
N ASN A 523 4.50 -3.16 -25.50
CA ASN A 523 4.52 -1.89 -24.77
C ASN A 523 5.95 -1.42 -24.49
N ARG A 524 6.74 -1.25 -25.56
CA ARG A 524 8.20 -0.95 -25.52
C ARG A 524 8.57 0.38 -24.84
N PHE A 525 7.62 1.33 -24.74
CA PHE A 525 7.86 2.68 -24.26
C PHE A 525 6.87 3.19 -23.20
N LEU A 526 5.79 2.48 -22.92
CA LEU A 526 4.73 2.94 -22.03
C LEU A 526 4.13 1.80 -21.23
N ARG A 527 3.87 2.06 -19.94
CA ARG A 527 2.80 1.39 -19.20
C ARG A 527 1.47 1.87 -19.78
N GLU A 528 0.45 1.01 -19.85
CA GLU A 528 -0.88 1.34 -20.42
C GLU A 528 -1.53 2.60 -19.80
N GLU A 529 -1.15 2.99 -18.58
CA GLU A 529 -1.45 4.31 -18.02
C GLU A 529 -0.21 4.90 -17.32
N ILE A 530 0.33 6.01 -17.85
CA ILE A 530 1.26 6.88 -17.11
C ILE A 530 0.41 7.78 -16.23
N VAL A 531 0.25 7.43 -14.96
CA VAL A 531 -0.61 8.20 -14.05
C VAL A 531 0.02 9.57 -13.70
N TYR A 532 1.34 9.75 -13.76
CA TYR A 532 2.01 11.04 -13.48
C TYR A 532 3.30 11.23 -14.31
N SER A 533 3.45 12.35 -15.04
CA SER A 533 4.43 12.43 -16.14
C SER A 533 5.55 13.49 -16.08
N SER A 534 5.75 14.29 -15.03
CA SER A 534 6.80 15.36 -15.12
C SER A 534 7.37 15.94 -13.82
N THR A 535 6.82 15.62 -12.65
CA THR A 535 7.20 16.29 -11.39
C THR A 535 8.53 15.84 -10.80
N ASP A 536 8.93 14.57 -10.96
CA ASP A 536 10.20 14.08 -10.39
C ASP A 536 11.42 14.76 -11.01
N PHE A 537 11.43 14.97 -12.33
CA PHE A 537 12.54 15.65 -13.01
C PHE A 537 12.74 17.08 -12.48
N VAL A 538 11.65 17.85 -12.34
CA VAL A 538 11.74 19.23 -11.83
C VAL A 538 12.26 19.25 -10.39
N LEU A 539 11.76 18.36 -9.53
CA LEU A 539 12.19 18.29 -8.13
C LEU A 539 13.64 17.80 -7.98
N ARG A 540 14.14 16.93 -8.88
CA ARG A 540 15.53 16.44 -8.90
C ARG A 540 16.57 17.54 -9.17
N PHE A 541 16.18 18.61 -9.87
CA PHE A 541 17.02 19.76 -10.20
C PHE A 541 16.65 21.03 -9.43
N ILE A 542 15.76 20.93 -8.42
CA ILE A 542 15.34 22.08 -7.61
C ILE A 542 16.51 22.76 -6.89
N TRP A 543 17.60 22.02 -6.64
CA TRP A 543 18.82 22.56 -6.06
C TRP A 543 19.45 23.67 -6.91
N VAL A 544 19.26 23.67 -8.24
CA VAL A 544 19.76 24.73 -9.14
C VAL A 544 19.02 26.04 -8.86
N LEU A 545 17.69 25.97 -8.74
CA LEU A 545 16.85 27.11 -8.37
C LEU A 545 17.18 27.59 -6.96
N ALA A 546 17.33 26.67 -6.01
CA ALA A 546 17.73 26.98 -4.64
C ALA A 546 19.06 27.72 -4.57
N PHE A 547 20.06 27.24 -5.31
CA PHE A 547 21.37 27.86 -5.39
C PHE A 547 21.28 29.28 -5.97
N PHE A 548 20.59 29.45 -7.10
CA PHE A 548 20.42 30.76 -7.72
C PHE A 548 19.73 31.77 -6.78
N LEU A 549 18.58 31.41 -6.20
CA LEU A 549 17.81 32.32 -5.36
C LEU A 549 18.54 32.70 -4.06
N THR A 550 19.34 31.79 -3.51
CA THR A 550 20.11 32.04 -2.29
C THR A 550 21.38 32.86 -2.55
N GLU A 551 22.07 32.61 -3.67
CA GLU A 551 23.29 33.33 -4.04
C GLU A 551 22.99 34.80 -4.39
N TYR A 552 21.92 35.06 -5.14
CA TYR A 552 21.46 36.42 -5.44
C TYR A 552 20.71 37.10 -4.29
N LYS A 553 20.65 36.45 -3.11
CA LYS A 553 20.00 36.96 -1.89
C LYS A 553 18.53 37.32 -2.04
N PHE A 554 17.82 36.74 -3.03
CA PHE A 554 16.37 36.89 -3.16
C PHE A 554 15.63 36.19 -2.02
N ILE A 555 16.15 35.04 -1.57
CA ILE A 555 15.59 34.23 -0.49
C ILE A 555 16.74 33.82 0.45
N SER A 556 16.51 33.84 1.76
CA SER A 556 17.51 33.34 2.72
C SER A 556 17.70 31.83 2.59
N GLY A 557 18.92 31.33 2.85
CA GLY A 557 19.22 29.89 2.77
C GLY A 557 18.34 29.02 3.67
N ASP A 558 17.99 29.53 4.86
CA ASP A 558 17.09 28.85 5.78
C ASP A 558 15.66 28.72 5.23
N LEU A 559 15.12 29.80 4.68
CA LEU A 559 13.78 29.80 4.08
C LEU A 559 13.76 28.89 2.86
N MET A 560 14.80 28.93 2.02
CA MET A 560 14.90 28.04 0.86
C MET A 560 14.94 26.56 1.27
N THR A 561 15.69 26.23 2.34
CA THR A 561 15.73 24.87 2.88
C THR A 561 14.37 24.42 3.42
N SER A 562 13.62 25.34 4.06
CA SER A 562 12.26 25.06 4.54
C SER A 562 11.23 24.89 3.43
N ILE A 563 11.51 25.34 2.20
CA ILE A 563 10.70 25.08 1.01
C ILE A 563 11.11 23.77 0.33
N VAL A 564 12.42 23.56 0.13
CA VAL A 564 12.94 22.41 -0.61
C VAL A 564 12.81 21.11 0.17
N ALA A 565 12.96 21.11 1.49
CA ALA A 565 12.95 19.88 2.27
C ALA A 565 11.59 19.15 2.24
N PRO A 566 10.43 19.82 2.44
CA PRO A 566 9.11 19.19 2.23
C PRO A 566 8.94 18.66 0.79
N LEU A 567 9.41 19.41 -0.21
CA LEU A 567 9.32 18.99 -1.62
C LEU A 567 10.16 17.74 -1.91
N GLU A 568 11.31 17.55 -1.27
CA GLU A 568 12.10 16.31 -1.40
C GLU A 568 11.39 15.12 -0.73
N VAL A 569 10.70 15.33 0.40
CA VAL A 569 9.85 14.30 1.01
C VAL A 569 8.67 13.96 0.10
N PHE A 570 8.03 14.96 -0.50
CA PHE A 570 6.96 14.77 -1.48
C PHE A 570 7.43 14.03 -2.74
N ARG A 571 8.64 14.34 -3.24
CA ARG A 571 9.24 13.61 -4.36
C ARG A 571 9.38 12.11 -4.04
N ARG A 572 9.85 11.80 -2.83
CA ARG A 572 9.95 10.41 -2.34
C ARG A 572 8.58 9.73 -2.21
N PHE A 573 7.57 10.48 -1.79
CA PHE A 573 6.18 10.02 -1.79
C PHE A 573 5.73 9.57 -3.17
N VAL A 574 6.04 10.31 -4.23
CA VAL A 574 5.75 9.90 -5.62
C VAL A 574 6.53 8.65 -6.00
N TRP A 575 7.84 8.60 -5.69
CA TRP A 575 8.69 7.44 -5.97
C TRP A 575 8.17 6.15 -5.33
N ASN A 576 7.58 6.23 -4.12
CA ASN A 576 7.04 5.08 -3.39
C ASN A 576 5.93 4.34 -4.16
N PHE A 577 5.03 5.05 -4.86
CA PHE A 577 4.01 4.43 -5.70
C PHE A 577 4.62 3.54 -6.78
N PHE A 578 5.46 4.14 -7.62
CA PHE A 578 6.07 3.44 -8.75
C PHE A 578 7.00 2.30 -8.30
N ARG A 579 7.78 2.53 -7.24
CA ARG A 579 8.70 1.51 -6.73
C ARG A 579 7.96 0.27 -6.26
N LEU A 580 6.91 0.43 -5.47
CA LEU A 580 6.17 -0.72 -4.93
C LEU A 580 5.39 -1.45 -6.01
N GLU A 581 4.83 -0.71 -6.97
CA GLU A 581 4.13 -1.32 -8.09
C GLU A 581 5.08 -2.12 -8.99
N ASN A 582 6.28 -1.58 -9.29
CA ASN A 582 7.30 -2.31 -10.03
C ASN A 582 7.77 -3.57 -9.27
N GLU A 583 7.95 -3.49 -7.95
CA GLU A 583 8.29 -4.66 -7.14
C GLU A 583 7.16 -5.70 -7.15
N HIS A 584 5.90 -5.27 -7.06
CA HIS A 584 4.73 -6.12 -7.16
C HIS A 584 4.71 -6.87 -8.50
N LEU A 585 4.86 -6.16 -9.61
CA LEU A 585 4.88 -6.76 -10.95
C LEU A 585 6.02 -7.77 -11.12
N ASN A 586 7.22 -7.45 -10.61
CA ASN A 586 8.36 -8.37 -10.64
C ASN A 586 8.11 -9.64 -9.80
N ASN A 587 7.46 -9.51 -8.64
CA ASN A 587 7.10 -10.66 -7.80
C ASN A 587 5.99 -11.52 -8.42
N CYS A 588 5.03 -10.91 -9.10
CA CYS A 588 3.99 -11.60 -9.87
C CYS A 588 4.59 -12.35 -11.09
N GLY A 589 5.48 -11.69 -11.85
CA GLY A 589 6.14 -12.29 -13.02
C GLY A 589 7.09 -13.46 -12.69
N LYS A 590 7.64 -13.51 -11.47
CA LYS A 590 8.46 -14.63 -10.97
C LYS A 590 7.67 -15.70 -10.22
N PHE A 591 6.33 -15.65 -10.24
CA PHE A 591 5.42 -16.53 -9.49
C PHE A 591 5.68 -16.58 -7.97
N ARG A 592 6.38 -15.59 -7.41
CA ARG A 592 6.66 -15.51 -5.96
C ARG A 592 5.46 -14.99 -5.17
N ALA A 593 4.58 -14.21 -5.81
CA ALA A 593 3.35 -13.67 -5.23
C ALA A 593 2.24 -14.70 -5.00
N VAL A 594 2.46 -15.98 -5.34
CA VAL A 594 1.48 -17.06 -5.10
C VAL A 594 1.38 -17.44 -3.60
N ARG A 595 2.21 -16.83 -2.73
CA ARG A 595 2.31 -17.22 -1.32
C ARG A 595 1.30 -16.54 -0.40
N ASP A 596 0.94 -15.27 -0.58
CA ASP A 596 0.02 -14.58 0.33
C ASP A 596 -0.86 -13.59 -0.42
N ILE A 597 -2.15 -13.90 -0.53
CA ILE A 597 -3.13 -13.08 -1.24
C ILE A 597 -3.63 -11.95 -0.33
N SER A 598 -3.40 -10.69 -0.70
CA SER A 598 -4.05 -9.54 -0.04
C SER A 598 -5.32 -9.19 -0.81
N ILE A 599 -6.48 -9.53 -0.26
CA ILE A 599 -7.78 -9.17 -0.86
C ILE A 599 -8.10 -7.71 -0.51
N ALA A 600 -8.63 -6.97 -1.47
CA ALA A 600 -9.18 -5.63 -1.25
C ALA A 600 -10.30 -5.67 -0.16
N PRO A 601 -10.51 -4.59 0.60
CA PRO A 601 -11.54 -4.55 1.64
C PRO A 601 -12.94 -4.77 1.02
N ILE A 602 -13.65 -5.76 1.56
CA ILE A 602 -14.99 -6.18 1.17
C ILE A 602 -16.02 -5.19 1.75
N ASP A 603 -17.07 -4.83 1.00
CA ASP A 603 -18.18 -4.05 1.53
C ASP A 603 -18.98 -4.86 2.58
N SER A 604 -19.46 -4.19 3.62
CA SER A 604 -20.20 -4.76 4.76
C SER A 604 -21.42 -5.60 4.35
N SER A 605 -22.02 -5.28 3.20
CA SER A 605 -23.14 -5.99 2.61
C SER A 605 -22.76 -7.36 2.02
N ASP A 606 -21.54 -7.51 1.51
CA ASP A 606 -21.03 -8.73 0.87
C ASP A 606 -20.33 -9.65 1.89
N GLN A 607 -19.76 -9.08 2.94
CA GLN A 607 -19.19 -9.81 4.08
C GLN A 607 -20.24 -10.65 4.81
N SER A 608 -21.47 -10.16 4.90
CA SER A 608 -22.58 -10.88 5.52
C SER A 608 -23.16 -11.98 4.63
N LEU A 609 -22.97 -11.89 3.31
CA LEU A 609 -23.28 -12.98 2.37
C LEU A 609 -22.25 -14.11 2.48
N ILE A 610 -20.97 -13.78 2.55
CA ILE A 610 -19.88 -14.76 2.76
C ILE A 610 -20.02 -15.44 4.12
N LEU A 611 -20.29 -14.68 5.19
CA LEU A 611 -20.56 -15.26 6.52
C LEU A 611 -21.79 -16.18 6.52
N ARG A 612 -22.87 -15.81 5.81
CA ARG A 612 -24.05 -16.69 5.64
C ARG A 612 -23.73 -17.97 4.88
N MET A 613 -22.91 -17.89 3.82
CA MET A 613 -22.49 -19.06 3.06
C MET A 613 -21.61 -20.03 3.87
N MET A 614 -20.92 -19.55 4.90
CA MET A 614 -19.99 -20.32 5.73
C MET A 614 -20.60 -20.88 7.01
N ASP A 615 -21.78 -20.39 7.42
CA ASP A 615 -22.49 -20.80 8.65
C ASP A 615 -23.75 -21.65 8.36
N GLU A 616 -24.08 -21.94 7.10
CA GLU A 616 -25.11 -22.92 6.72
C GLU A 616 -24.51 -24.34 6.75
N GLU A 617 -25.09 -25.26 7.56
CA GLU A 617 -24.66 -26.66 7.66
C GLU A 617 -24.80 -27.45 6.34
N ASP A 618 -25.61 -26.94 5.40
CA ASP A 618 -25.77 -27.44 4.04
C ASP A 618 -25.51 -26.30 3.05
N GLY A 619 -24.27 -26.19 2.55
CA GLY A 619 -23.90 -25.20 1.54
C GLY A 619 -24.87 -25.17 0.35
N VAL A 620 -25.34 -23.96 -0.01
CA VAL A 620 -26.10 -23.61 -1.22
C VAL A 620 -27.06 -24.71 -1.73
N VAL A 621 -28.28 -24.72 -1.20
CA VAL A 621 -29.39 -25.45 -1.83
C VAL A 621 -29.71 -24.80 -3.17
N ASN A 622 -29.42 -25.51 -4.27
CA ASN A 622 -29.88 -25.16 -5.61
C ASN A 622 -31.38 -24.88 -5.57
N ARG A 623 -31.79 -23.66 -5.91
CA ARG A 623 -33.19 -23.20 -5.87
C ARG A 623 -34.07 -23.79 -7.00
N TYR A 624 -33.69 -24.93 -7.55
CA TYR A 624 -34.46 -25.70 -8.51
C TYR A 624 -34.40 -27.18 -8.10
N ASN A 625 -35.24 -27.57 -7.15
CA ASN A 625 -36.15 -28.71 -7.31
C ASN A 625 -37.05 -28.88 -6.07
N ASN A 626 -38.30 -29.27 -6.36
CA ASN A 626 -39.39 -29.67 -5.48
C ASN A 626 -40.13 -28.59 -4.68
N LYS A 627 -41.19 -28.07 -5.33
CA LYS A 627 -42.50 -27.97 -4.69
C LYS A 627 -42.94 -29.39 -4.30
N GLU A 628 -43.06 -29.69 -3.01
CA GLU A 628 -44.24 -30.32 -2.42
C GLU A 628 -44.08 -30.52 -0.90
N ASN A 629 -45.08 -30.01 -0.16
CA ASN A 629 -45.51 -30.36 1.20
C ASN A 629 -44.48 -30.64 2.31
N ARG A 630 -44.17 -29.61 3.13
CA ARG A 630 -43.89 -29.77 4.57
C ARG A 630 -44.52 -28.64 5.41
N PRO A 631 -44.97 -28.92 6.66
CA PRO A 631 -45.73 -27.96 7.46
C PRO A 631 -44.83 -26.93 8.15
N LYS A 632 -45.36 -25.70 8.32
CA LYS A 632 -44.66 -24.54 8.89
C LYS A 632 -44.24 -24.80 10.36
N PRO A 633 -42.99 -24.50 10.76
CA PRO A 633 -42.60 -24.53 12.17
C PRO A 633 -43.12 -23.28 12.93
N ARG A 634 -43.52 -23.49 14.18
CA ARG A 634 -44.02 -22.46 15.11
C ARG A 634 -42.91 -21.47 15.48
N LYS A 635 -43.21 -20.17 15.40
CA LYS A 635 -42.34 -19.08 15.87
C LYS A 635 -42.22 -19.09 17.39
N HIS A 636 -41.02 -19.32 17.93
CA HIS A 636 -40.67 -18.86 19.27
C HIS A 636 -40.20 -17.39 19.18
N LYS A 637 -40.81 -16.51 19.98
CA LYS A 637 -40.37 -15.12 20.16
C LYS A 637 -39.25 -15.09 21.19
N ASP A 638 -38.10 -14.54 20.82
CA ASP A 638 -37.03 -14.18 21.76
C ASP A 638 -37.16 -12.68 22.08
N PRO A 639 -37.31 -12.26 23.35
CA PRO A 639 -37.71 -10.91 23.70
C PRO A 639 -36.50 -10.01 23.99
N GLU A 640 -35.63 -9.72 23.02
CA GLU A 640 -34.58 -8.70 23.25
C GLU A 640 -34.04 -8.03 21.97
N ARG A 641 -34.93 -7.64 21.06
CA ARG A 641 -34.58 -6.75 19.93
C ARG A 641 -35.14 -5.35 20.18
N LYS A 642 -34.28 -4.45 20.70
CA LYS A 642 -34.57 -3.01 20.76
C LYS A 642 -34.86 -2.49 19.35
N GLN A 643 -35.97 -1.78 19.22
CA GLN A 643 -36.49 -1.18 18.00
C GLN A 643 -35.54 -0.08 17.50
N LEU A 644 -35.10 -0.18 16.25
CA LEU A 644 -34.56 0.94 15.49
C LEU A 644 -35.70 1.59 14.70
N ILE A 645 -35.78 2.91 14.83
CA ILE A 645 -36.80 3.83 14.29
C ILE A 645 -36.83 3.76 12.75
N PRO A 646 -38.00 3.82 12.09
CA PRO A 646 -38.09 3.87 10.64
C PRO A 646 -37.82 5.30 10.13
N ILE A 647 -36.90 5.44 9.18
CA ILE A 647 -36.72 6.69 8.40
C ILE A 647 -37.73 6.69 7.27
N GLN A 648 -38.62 7.69 7.27
CA GLN A 648 -39.66 7.92 6.28
C GLN A 648 -39.46 9.33 5.71
N SER A 649 -39.00 9.43 4.46
CA SER A 649 -39.08 10.58 3.52
C SER A 649 -38.08 10.31 2.39
N SER A 650 -38.31 10.53 1.10
CA SER A 650 -39.43 11.03 0.30
C SER A 650 -39.00 10.78 -1.14
N LEU A 651 -39.75 9.97 -1.89
CA LEU A 651 -39.58 9.75 -3.32
C LEU A 651 -40.74 10.47 -4.00
N GLN A 652 -40.51 11.72 -4.40
CA GLN A 652 -41.40 12.46 -5.29
C GLN A 652 -40.54 13.43 -6.12
N ASP A 653 -40.90 13.49 -7.40
CA ASP A 653 -40.53 14.47 -8.41
C ASP A 653 -39.20 14.26 -9.16
N LEU A 654 -39.31 13.60 -10.32
CA LEU A 654 -38.93 14.14 -11.64
C LEU A 654 -39.27 13.11 -12.74
N THR A 655 -40.56 13.02 -13.08
CA THR A 655 -41.03 12.55 -14.39
C THR A 655 -41.19 13.77 -15.27
N ILE A 656 -40.30 13.93 -16.25
CA ILE A 656 -40.48 14.89 -17.35
C ILE A 656 -41.21 14.12 -18.45
N ASP A 657 -42.48 14.43 -18.62
CA ASP A 657 -43.31 13.99 -19.75
C ASP A 657 -43.35 15.14 -20.76
N MET A 658 -42.79 14.90 -21.95
CA MET A 658 -42.87 15.82 -23.08
C MET A 658 -44.06 15.39 -23.94
N THR A 659 -45.18 16.11 -23.86
CA THR A 659 -46.05 16.31 -25.03
C THR A 659 -47.06 17.43 -24.80
N ASP A 660 -47.20 18.24 -25.85
CA ASP A 660 -48.40 18.93 -26.32
C ASP A 660 -48.77 20.36 -25.85
N THR A 661 -48.37 21.28 -26.72
CA THR A 661 -49.18 22.22 -27.53
C THR A 661 -50.26 23.14 -26.91
N LYS A 662 -50.22 24.38 -27.44
CA LYS A 662 -51.31 25.40 -27.60
C LYS A 662 -51.63 26.14 -26.29
N ARG A 663 -51.61 27.48 -26.21
CA ARG A 663 -52.17 28.49 -27.11
C ARG A 663 -51.89 29.88 -26.49
N LEU A 664 -51.74 30.87 -27.38
CA LEU A 664 -51.75 32.34 -27.20
C LEU A 664 -50.52 32.97 -26.54
#